data_AF-A0A545W707-F1
#
_entry.id   AF-A0A545W707-F1
#
_cell.length_a   1.000
_cell.length_b   1.000
_cell.length_c   1.000
_cell.angle_alpha   90.00
_cell.angle_beta   90.00
_cell.angle_gamma   90.00
#
_symmetry.space_group_name_H-M   'P 1'
#
loop_
_entity.id
_entity.type
_entity.pdbx_description
1 polymer ?
#
loop_
_entity_poly.entity_id
_entity_poly.type
_entity_poly.pdbx_seq_one_letter_code
_entity_poly.pdbx_strand_id
1 'polypeptide(L)'
;MPEAPLTCDEVLGRGWNDFSDGEMRSLLRAERKKMTETFDKLPESSRPPTKAFDGWYELAPFQLRWQFDEYLDEVPETIDGSPLPIPGARAIIAPHAGYAYSGRCSAWAFRCLDLSKARRVFVLGPTHYFYFRGLALSTFSEYSTPLGSLTVDQATLRDIYAAAESHGAPEVRNIPRRRELDEHSLEMEVAFLYQRCEAVFGRDRRDDFPAIVPMLVSGDARDEKAVGRLLLPYLRDPATAFVVSSDFCHWGRQFGDYRPYFVGGDRSRRINLGDADADADAAAPRRSPPIHESIKMLDYEAIDAMETGSHDAFVANLEETDNSVCGRHPIGAMMAALELLGAEGKDGDRDGNSPRFKHVRYDRSALLTDPTKSSRGQGYGGQQQQNPYADQGNYGQQQNPYAGGGSRYGNNNSSIDGGYAGSNVEMAPLAQNAGSMAGNDGNAILNECRDIDTGIGQIERNLEQLRMLQQRTLDDADSSSSSAANRQLDALSSETMAQYRELTERVRTVKSSPEANTPKNKPQVGRVDRRLKQAIQQYQQVESGFRKRTQDQMARQYRIVRPDASEQEVRAAVEDTSNNQVFSQALMQSDRQGRARAALSAVQDRHKALVKIEQQMVELSQLFQDMDTLVVQQEVAVTQIEQKGEEVVENLDKGNEEIGVAVNTARKTRKKKWICLGICVAILVVIIIIVLIYIFVIRGQNTGGNNNNNGGKRAIEITARALLPNLDARAAESQDHLSELARLMKDRVHLPQIARQ
;
A
#
# COMPACT_ATOMS: atom_id res chain seq x y z
N MET A 1 -18.43 -34.96 17.80
CA MET A 1 -16.97 -34.95 17.52
C MET A 1 -16.64 -33.55 17.02
N PRO A 2 -15.47 -32.95 17.31
CA PRO A 2 -15.10 -31.73 16.60
C PRO A 2 -14.98 -32.07 15.11
N GLU A 3 -15.66 -31.30 14.26
CA GLU A 3 -15.60 -31.44 12.81
C GLU A 3 -14.14 -31.29 12.33
N ALA A 4 -13.76 -32.05 11.31
CA ALA A 4 -12.43 -31.95 10.71
C ALA A 4 -12.21 -30.51 10.21
N PRO A 5 -10.98 -29.98 10.25
CA PRO A 5 -10.70 -28.65 9.74
C PRO A 5 -11.03 -28.57 8.25
N LEU A 6 -11.78 -27.53 7.86
CA LEU A 6 -12.14 -27.23 6.48
C LEU A 6 -10.87 -27.18 5.61
N THR A 7 -10.92 -27.82 4.43
CA THR A 7 -9.83 -27.87 3.46
C THR A 7 -10.15 -27.07 2.20
N CYS A 8 -9.12 -26.65 1.45
CA CYS A 8 -9.30 -25.96 0.17
C CYS A 8 -10.10 -26.80 -0.85
N ASP A 9 -9.88 -28.12 -0.89
CA ASP A 9 -10.57 -29.02 -1.82
C ASP A 9 -12.07 -29.13 -1.49
N GLU A 10 -12.44 -29.10 -0.21
CA GLU A 10 -13.84 -29.05 0.21
C GLU A 10 -14.51 -27.74 -0.21
N VAL A 11 -13.80 -26.60 -0.13
CA VAL A 11 -14.32 -25.30 -0.59
C VAL A 11 -14.49 -25.27 -2.11
N LEU A 12 -13.50 -25.77 -2.86
CA LEU A 12 -13.57 -25.84 -4.32
C LEU A 12 -14.66 -26.80 -4.81
N GLY A 13 -14.96 -27.87 -4.07
CA GLY A 13 -15.99 -28.85 -4.44
C GLY A 13 -17.42 -28.43 -4.12
N ARG A 14 -17.64 -27.61 -3.09
CA ARG A 14 -18.98 -27.18 -2.64
C ARG A 14 -19.33 -25.74 -2.98
N GLY A 15 -18.34 -24.93 -3.35
CA GLY A 15 -18.50 -23.52 -3.65
C GLY A 15 -18.40 -22.62 -2.41
N TRP A 16 -17.99 -21.37 -2.61
CA TRP A 16 -17.68 -20.43 -1.52
C TRP A 16 -18.89 -20.13 -0.60
N ASN A 17 -20.11 -20.15 -1.16
CA ASN A 17 -21.35 -19.79 -0.45
C ASN A 17 -21.86 -20.87 0.51
N ASP A 18 -21.26 -22.06 0.48
CA ASP A 18 -21.66 -23.21 1.30
C ASP A 18 -21.04 -23.20 2.70
N PHE A 19 -20.17 -22.22 2.99
CA PHE A 19 -19.40 -22.11 4.24
C PHE A 19 -19.71 -20.80 4.95
N SER A 20 -19.73 -20.83 6.28
CA SER A 20 -19.89 -19.62 7.09
C SER A 20 -18.65 -18.73 7.04
N ASP A 21 -18.84 -17.44 7.30
CA ASP A 21 -17.74 -16.46 7.44
C ASP A 21 -16.67 -16.91 8.46
N GLY A 22 -17.09 -17.61 9.52
CA GLY A 22 -16.19 -18.12 10.55
C GLY A 22 -15.28 -19.23 10.03
N GLU A 23 -15.83 -20.17 9.27
CA GLU A 23 -15.09 -21.28 8.66
C GLU A 23 -14.10 -20.77 7.62
N MET A 24 -14.53 -19.86 6.74
CA MET A 24 -13.66 -19.27 5.72
C MET A 24 -12.51 -18.46 6.33
N ARG A 25 -12.77 -17.66 7.38
CA ARG A 25 -11.71 -16.93 8.09
C ARG A 25 -10.70 -17.87 8.74
N SER A 26 -11.15 -19.00 9.28
CA SER A 26 -10.28 -20.00 9.89
C SER A 26 -9.36 -20.64 8.83
N LEU A 27 -9.92 -21.08 7.71
CA LEU A 27 -9.17 -21.63 6.58
C LEU A 27 -8.13 -20.64 6.05
N LEU A 28 -8.54 -19.40 5.78
CA LEU A 28 -7.64 -18.35 5.28
C LEU A 28 -6.49 -18.06 6.24
N ARG A 29 -6.74 -18.05 7.56
CA ARG A 29 -5.67 -17.88 8.56
C ARG A 29 -4.70 -19.05 8.56
N ALA A 30 -5.20 -20.29 8.45
CA ALA A 30 -4.37 -21.48 8.40
C ALA A 30 -3.48 -21.49 7.14
N GLU A 31 -4.05 -21.18 5.97
CA GLU A 31 -3.32 -21.13 4.71
C GLU A 31 -2.29 -20.00 4.69
N ARG A 32 -2.64 -18.79 5.17
CA ARG A 32 -1.67 -17.69 5.30
C ARG A 32 -0.52 -18.06 6.21
N LYS A 33 -0.80 -18.68 7.36
CA LYS A 33 0.25 -19.16 8.29
C LYS A 33 1.17 -20.18 7.61
N LYS A 34 0.60 -21.16 6.91
CA LYS A 34 1.35 -22.18 6.16
C LYS A 34 2.23 -21.54 5.09
N MET A 35 1.72 -20.56 4.35
CA MET A 35 2.50 -19.84 3.35
C MET A 35 3.62 -19.01 3.96
N THR A 36 3.38 -18.30 5.07
CA THR A 36 4.45 -17.61 5.82
C THR A 36 5.56 -18.58 6.19
N GLU A 37 5.24 -19.71 6.83
CA GLU A 37 6.23 -20.72 7.22
C GLU A 37 6.95 -21.36 6.03
N THR A 38 6.30 -21.43 4.87
CA THR A 38 6.90 -21.94 3.63
C THR A 38 7.89 -20.94 3.07
N PHE A 39 7.52 -19.66 3.02
CA PHE A 39 8.35 -18.60 2.45
C PHE A 39 9.51 -18.19 3.34
N ASP A 40 9.38 -18.35 4.67
CA ASP A 40 10.49 -18.19 5.63
C ASP A 40 11.63 -19.21 5.41
N LYS A 41 11.34 -20.33 4.73
CA LYS A 41 12.32 -21.41 4.46
C LYS A 41 12.85 -21.39 3.03
N LEU A 42 12.49 -20.39 2.22
CA LEU A 42 13.00 -20.29 0.86
C LEU A 42 14.53 -20.11 0.86
N PRO A 43 15.23 -20.71 -0.11
CA PRO A 43 16.66 -20.46 -0.28
C PRO A 43 16.88 -18.98 -0.65
N GLU A 44 18.02 -18.41 -0.26
CA GLU A 44 18.35 -17.00 -0.57
C GLU A 44 18.38 -16.69 -2.08
N SER A 45 18.55 -17.71 -2.92
CA SER A 45 18.52 -17.59 -4.37
C SER A 45 17.10 -17.48 -4.93
N SER A 46 16.06 -17.76 -4.14
CA SER A 46 14.66 -17.60 -4.51
C SER A 46 14.12 -16.25 -4.03
N ARG A 47 13.40 -15.54 -4.91
CA ARG A 47 12.76 -14.26 -4.55
C ARG A 47 11.42 -14.55 -3.87
N PRO A 48 11.22 -14.20 -2.58
CA PRO A 48 9.92 -14.36 -1.92
C PRO A 48 8.85 -13.38 -2.46
N PRO A 49 7.55 -13.70 -2.33
CA PRO A 49 6.44 -12.85 -2.77
C PRO A 49 6.15 -11.73 -1.74
N THR A 50 7.03 -10.73 -1.64
CA THR A 50 6.92 -9.69 -0.61
C THR A 50 5.63 -8.87 -0.71
N LYS A 51 5.09 -8.67 -1.92
CA LYS A 51 3.85 -7.88 -2.13
C LYS A 51 2.58 -8.63 -1.71
N ALA A 52 2.63 -9.97 -1.62
CA ALA A 52 1.57 -10.75 -0.98
C ALA A 52 1.47 -10.42 0.52
N PHE A 53 2.62 -10.26 1.19
CA PHE A 53 2.67 -9.88 2.61
C PHE A 53 2.29 -8.42 2.85
N ASP A 54 2.63 -7.54 1.90
CA ASP A 54 2.26 -6.13 1.92
C ASP A 54 0.77 -5.89 1.55
N GLY A 55 0.02 -6.94 1.17
CA GLY A 55 -1.40 -6.87 0.87
C GLY A 55 -1.76 -6.33 -0.52
N TRP A 56 -0.82 -6.35 -1.47
CA TRP A 56 -1.10 -5.98 -2.87
C TRP A 56 -1.93 -7.05 -3.59
N TYR A 57 -1.81 -8.30 -3.13
CA TYR A 57 -2.59 -9.44 -3.58
C TYR A 57 -2.66 -10.50 -2.48
N GLU A 58 -3.50 -11.51 -2.69
CA GLU A 58 -3.80 -12.51 -1.67
C GLU A 58 -2.64 -13.49 -1.44
N LEU A 59 -2.23 -13.64 -0.17
CA LEU A 59 -1.21 -14.62 0.23
C LEU A 59 -1.75 -16.05 0.24
N ALA A 60 -3.07 -16.25 0.43
CA ALA A 60 -3.68 -17.57 0.42
C ALA A 60 -3.81 -18.08 -1.03
N PRO A 61 -3.18 -19.21 -1.41
CA PRO A 61 -3.08 -19.62 -2.82
C PRO A 61 -4.44 -19.86 -3.49
N PHE A 62 -5.37 -20.50 -2.78
CA PHE A 62 -6.70 -20.78 -3.32
C PHE A 62 -7.52 -19.49 -3.53
N GLN A 63 -7.39 -18.51 -2.65
CA GLN A 63 -8.08 -17.23 -2.74
C GLN A 63 -7.53 -16.39 -3.91
N LEU A 64 -6.20 -16.36 -4.05
CA LEU A 64 -5.54 -15.68 -5.16
C LEU A 64 -5.95 -16.29 -6.51
N ARG A 65 -5.93 -17.62 -6.60
CA ARG A 65 -6.34 -18.35 -7.81
C ARG A 65 -7.78 -18.05 -8.17
N TRP A 66 -8.69 -18.13 -7.20
CA TRP A 66 -10.10 -17.83 -7.40
C TRP A 66 -10.32 -16.39 -7.90
N GLN A 67 -9.63 -15.42 -7.30
CA GLN A 67 -9.66 -14.02 -7.74
C GLN A 67 -9.18 -13.86 -9.19
N PHE A 68 -8.10 -14.54 -9.58
CA PHE A 68 -7.63 -14.49 -10.96
C PHE A 68 -8.57 -15.18 -11.95
N ASP A 69 -9.13 -16.34 -11.59
CA ASP A 69 -10.09 -17.05 -12.43
C ASP A 69 -11.34 -16.18 -12.66
N GLU A 70 -11.86 -15.51 -11.62
CA GLU A 70 -12.95 -14.54 -11.74
C GLU A 70 -12.62 -13.42 -12.74
N TYR A 71 -11.41 -12.86 -12.66
CA TYR A 71 -11.00 -11.80 -13.59
C TYR A 71 -10.82 -12.29 -15.03
N LEU A 72 -10.32 -13.52 -15.20
CA LEU A 72 -10.11 -14.14 -16.51
C LEU A 72 -11.44 -14.52 -17.18
N ASP A 73 -12.41 -15.00 -16.41
CA ASP A 73 -13.73 -15.41 -16.88
C ASP A 73 -14.60 -14.23 -17.36
N GLU A 74 -14.32 -13.01 -16.87
CA GLU A 74 -14.98 -11.79 -17.36
C GLU A 74 -14.50 -11.32 -18.73
N VAL A 75 -13.35 -11.80 -19.20
CA VAL A 75 -12.82 -11.44 -20.51
C VAL A 75 -13.58 -12.23 -21.59
N PRO A 76 -14.15 -11.57 -22.62
CA PRO A 76 -14.87 -12.26 -23.67
C PRO A 76 -13.96 -13.24 -24.43
N GLU A 77 -14.53 -14.31 -24.99
CA GLU A 77 -13.77 -15.32 -25.77
C GLU A 77 -13.16 -14.75 -27.06
N THR A 78 -13.66 -13.59 -27.51
CA THR A 78 -13.15 -12.90 -28.69
C THR A 78 -13.02 -11.40 -28.44
N ILE A 79 -11.96 -10.79 -28.98
CA ILE A 79 -11.77 -9.33 -29.02
C ILE A 79 -11.58 -8.92 -30.47
N ASP A 80 -12.37 -7.95 -30.94
CA ASP A 80 -12.37 -7.46 -32.32
C ASP A 80 -12.47 -8.58 -33.38
N GLY A 81 -13.27 -9.61 -33.09
CA GLY A 81 -13.47 -10.77 -33.97
C GLY A 81 -12.33 -11.80 -33.95
N SER A 82 -11.26 -11.58 -33.18
CA SER A 82 -10.17 -12.55 -32.98
C SER A 82 -10.41 -13.39 -31.72
N PRO A 83 -10.21 -14.73 -31.76
CA PRO A 83 -10.31 -15.57 -30.57
C PRO A 83 -9.18 -15.29 -29.59
N LEU A 84 -9.40 -15.60 -28.31
CA LEU A 84 -8.37 -15.53 -27.27
C LEU A 84 -7.76 -16.92 -26.97
N PRO A 85 -6.43 -17.00 -26.76
CA PRO A 85 -5.44 -15.93 -26.95
C PRO A 85 -5.33 -15.49 -28.40
N ILE A 86 -4.93 -14.22 -28.61
CA ILE A 86 -4.79 -13.66 -29.96
C ILE A 86 -3.67 -14.45 -30.66
N PRO A 87 -3.94 -15.15 -31.78
CA PRO A 87 -2.96 -16.04 -32.39
C PRO A 87 -1.64 -15.35 -32.70
N GLY A 88 -0.55 -15.81 -32.09
CA GLY A 88 0.79 -15.25 -32.29
C GLY A 88 1.07 -13.93 -31.57
N ALA A 89 0.17 -13.44 -30.69
CA ALA A 89 0.45 -12.29 -29.84
C ALA A 89 1.47 -12.66 -28.75
N ARG A 90 2.68 -12.12 -28.85
CA ARG A 90 3.81 -12.45 -27.96
C ARG A 90 4.22 -11.33 -27.02
N ALA A 91 3.60 -10.15 -27.11
CA ALA A 91 3.93 -9.01 -26.25
C ALA A 91 2.65 -8.38 -25.70
N ILE A 92 2.64 -8.09 -24.40
CA ILE A 92 1.56 -7.38 -23.74
C ILE A 92 2.09 -6.23 -22.88
N ILE A 93 1.25 -5.23 -22.66
CA ILE A 93 1.42 -4.21 -21.61
C ILE A 93 0.33 -4.46 -20.57
N ALA A 94 0.72 -4.55 -19.31
CA ALA A 94 -0.21 -4.79 -18.20
C ALA A 94 0.10 -3.88 -17.00
N PRO A 95 -0.93 -3.49 -16.22
CA PRO A 95 -0.76 -2.66 -15.03
C PRO A 95 -0.22 -3.46 -13.82
N HIS A 96 0.48 -2.75 -12.93
CA HIS A 96 1.10 -3.30 -11.71
C HIS A 96 0.63 -2.66 -10.40
N ALA A 97 -0.51 -1.96 -10.40
CA ALA A 97 -1.19 -1.69 -9.13
C ALA A 97 -1.64 -3.00 -8.45
N GLY A 98 -2.05 -2.94 -7.17
CA GLY A 98 -2.60 -4.11 -6.47
C GLY A 98 -3.86 -4.66 -7.15
N TYR A 99 -4.06 -5.98 -7.15
CA TYR A 99 -5.06 -6.64 -8.00
C TYR A 99 -6.51 -6.30 -7.67
N ALA A 100 -6.80 -5.75 -6.50
CA ALA A 100 -8.12 -5.19 -6.19
C ALA A 100 -8.50 -4.03 -7.13
N TYR A 101 -7.51 -3.34 -7.72
CA TYR A 101 -7.70 -2.21 -8.62
C TYR A 101 -7.39 -2.57 -10.07
N SER A 102 -6.30 -3.30 -10.30
CA SER A 102 -5.76 -3.57 -11.64
C SER A 102 -6.08 -4.95 -12.18
N GLY A 103 -6.44 -5.92 -11.34
CA GLY A 103 -6.44 -7.34 -11.71
C GLY A 103 -7.40 -7.67 -12.85
N ARG A 104 -8.59 -7.05 -12.86
CA ARG A 104 -9.54 -7.14 -13.98
C ARG A 104 -8.95 -6.59 -15.27
N CYS A 105 -8.29 -5.44 -15.23
CA CYS A 105 -7.62 -4.86 -16.39
C CYS A 105 -6.45 -5.73 -16.87
N SER A 106 -5.62 -6.27 -15.97
CA SER A 106 -4.51 -7.17 -16.30
C SER A 106 -5.01 -8.45 -17.00
N ALA A 107 -6.17 -8.98 -16.60
CA ALA A 107 -6.75 -10.18 -17.20
C ALA A 107 -6.98 -10.04 -18.71
N TRP A 108 -7.40 -8.87 -19.19
CA TRP A 108 -7.58 -8.62 -20.64
C TRP A 108 -6.27 -8.78 -21.41
N ALA A 109 -5.19 -8.19 -20.91
CA ALA A 109 -3.86 -8.31 -21.50
C ALA A 109 -3.37 -9.77 -21.47
N PHE A 110 -3.45 -10.43 -20.32
CA PHE A 110 -2.98 -11.80 -20.13
C PHE A 110 -3.80 -12.87 -20.87
N ARG A 111 -5.10 -12.62 -21.15
CA ARG A 111 -5.90 -13.48 -22.03
C ARG A 111 -5.51 -13.32 -23.49
N CYS A 112 -5.03 -12.15 -23.92
CA CYS A 112 -4.53 -11.94 -25.28
C CYS A 112 -3.19 -12.63 -25.54
N LEU A 113 -2.35 -12.80 -24.51
CA LEU A 113 -1.02 -13.37 -24.64
C LEU A 113 -1.05 -14.85 -25.04
N ASP A 114 -0.48 -15.17 -26.19
CA ASP A 114 -0.30 -16.53 -26.69
C ASP A 114 1.01 -17.13 -26.18
N LEU A 115 0.89 -18.00 -25.17
CA LEU A 115 2.01 -18.72 -24.57
C LEU A 115 2.25 -20.10 -25.19
N SER A 116 1.49 -20.53 -26.21
CA SER A 116 1.49 -21.92 -26.66
C SER A 116 2.86 -22.40 -27.18
N LYS A 117 3.72 -21.47 -27.61
CA LYS A 117 5.10 -21.73 -28.07
C LYS A 117 6.17 -21.14 -27.14
N ALA A 118 5.76 -20.44 -26.08
CA ALA A 118 6.69 -19.73 -25.22
C ALA A 118 7.54 -20.70 -24.42
N ARG A 119 8.87 -20.56 -24.53
CA ARG A 119 9.86 -21.18 -23.64
C ARG A 119 10.49 -20.17 -22.70
N ARG A 120 10.35 -18.87 -23.03
CA ARG A 120 10.91 -17.75 -22.29
C ARG A 120 9.94 -16.58 -22.27
N VAL A 121 9.79 -15.94 -21.12
CA VAL A 121 9.01 -14.72 -20.97
C VAL A 121 9.87 -13.62 -20.36
N PHE A 122 10.11 -12.55 -21.11
CA PHE A 122 10.71 -11.33 -20.57
C PHE A 122 9.69 -10.57 -19.74
N VAL A 123 10.06 -10.16 -18.53
CA VAL A 123 9.23 -9.32 -17.68
C VAL A 123 9.97 -8.01 -17.48
N LEU A 124 9.48 -6.95 -18.12
CA LEU A 124 10.10 -5.62 -18.13
C LEU A 124 9.34 -4.69 -17.19
N GLY A 125 9.99 -4.24 -16.12
CA GLY A 125 9.38 -3.35 -15.14
C GLY A 125 10.07 -1.98 -15.06
N PRO A 126 9.36 -0.91 -14.69
CA PRO A 126 10.01 0.31 -14.21
C PRO A 126 10.53 0.10 -12.79
N THR A 127 11.31 1.06 -12.31
CA THR A 127 11.79 1.09 -10.93
C THR A 127 11.19 2.24 -10.12
N HIS A 128 10.77 1.94 -8.89
CA HIS A 128 10.19 2.88 -7.93
C HIS A 128 11.11 3.16 -6.73
N TYR A 129 12.04 2.25 -6.44
CA TYR A 129 12.88 2.28 -5.23
C TYR A 129 14.38 2.38 -5.51
N PHE A 130 14.79 2.23 -6.77
CA PHE A 130 16.19 2.13 -7.15
C PHE A 130 16.49 2.97 -8.38
N TYR A 131 17.16 4.10 -8.20
CA TYR A 131 17.53 4.93 -9.34
C TYR A 131 18.74 4.34 -10.08
N PHE A 132 18.59 4.12 -11.38
CA PHE A 132 19.66 3.80 -12.32
C PHE A 132 19.25 4.25 -13.73
N ARG A 133 20.18 4.17 -14.68
CA ARG A 133 19.93 4.35 -16.12
C ARG A 133 20.35 3.10 -16.87
N GLY A 134 19.69 2.82 -17.99
CA GLY A 134 19.87 1.62 -18.78
C GLY A 134 19.05 0.45 -18.26
N LEU A 135 19.74 -0.65 -17.92
CA LEU A 135 19.15 -1.94 -17.61
C LEU A 135 19.64 -2.48 -16.27
N ALA A 136 18.73 -2.98 -15.44
CA ALA A 136 19.08 -3.72 -14.24
C ALA A 136 18.50 -5.14 -14.26
N LEU A 137 19.33 -6.14 -13.98
CA LEU A 137 19.01 -7.56 -14.14
C LEU A 137 18.84 -8.27 -12.79
N SER A 138 17.86 -9.17 -12.70
CA SER A 138 17.65 -9.98 -11.51
C SER A 138 18.83 -10.93 -11.23
N THR A 139 19.11 -11.17 -9.95
CA THR A 139 20.11 -12.17 -9.50
C THR A 139 19.49 -13.39 -8.83
N PHE A 140 18.16 -13.47 -8.78
CA PHE A 140 17.45 -14.63 -8.23
C PHE A 140 17.34 -15.75 -9.26
N SER A 141 17.44 -17.01 -8.81
CA SER A 141 17.26 -18.19 -9.65
C SER A 141 15.79 -18.50 -9.95
N GLU A 142 14.87 -17.98 -9.15
CA GLU A 142 13.43 -18.14 -9.31
C GLU A 142 12.67 -17.02 -8.61
N TYR A 143 11.42 -16.79 -9.03
CA TYR A 143 10.46 -15.94 -8.35
C TYR A 143 9.34 -16.80 -7.76
N SER A 144 9.22 -16.79 -6.44
CA SER A 144 8.11 -17.46 -5.75
C SER A 144 6.86 -16.60 -5.71
N THR A 145 5.72 -17.26 -5.89
CA THR A 145 4.38 -16.70 -5.73
C THR A 145 3.57 -17.63 -4.81
N PRO A 146 2.43 -17.20 -4.24
CA PRO A 146 1.52 -18.10 -3.52
C PRO A 146 1.08 -19.33 -4.34
N LEU A 147 1.03 -19.23 -5.66
CA LEU A 147 0.61 -20.34 -6.54
C LEU A 147 1.74 -21.33 -6.85
N GLY A 148 2.98 -20.83 -6.83
CA GLY A 148 4.23 -21.57 -7.06
C GLY A 148 5.35 -20.66 -7.59
N SER A 149 6.50 -21.25 -7.92
CA SER A 149 7.67 -20.51 -8.41
C SER A 149 7.81 -20.57 -9.94
N LEU A 150 8.30 -19.50 -10.57
CA LEU A 150 8.83 -19.51 -11.94
C LEU A 150 10.35 -19.42 -11.93
N THR A 151 11.02 -20.27 -12.70
CA THR A 151 12.49 -20.26 -12.84
C THR A 151 12.96 -19.04 -13.65
N VAL A 152 14.05 -18.43 -13.22
CA VAL A 152 14.69 -17.32 -13.94
C VAL A 152 15.73 -17.86 -14.92
N ASP A 153 15.65 -17.44 -16.19
CA ASP A 153 16.62 -17.77 -17.24
C ASP A 153 17.92 -16.94 -17.06
N GLN A 154 18.74 -17.43 -16.13
CA GLN A 154 20.04 -16.83 -15.79
C GLN A 154 21.04 -16.84 -16.96
N ALA A 155 20.90 -17.75 -17.92
CA ALA A 155 21.76 -17.77 -19.10
C ALA A 155 21.48 -16.55 -19.98
N THR A 156 20.20 -16.27 -20.24
CA THR A 156 19.79 -15.11 -21.04
C THR A 156 20.15 -13.79 -20.39
N LEU A 157 20.01 -13.67 -19.06
CA LEU A 157 20.44 -12.47 -18.34
C LEU A 157 21.95 -12.22 -18.52
N ARG A 158 22.79 -13.27 -18.48
CA ARG A 158 24.23 -13.14 -18.75
C ARG A 158 24.51 -12.77 -20.20
N ASP A 159 23.79 -13.33 -21.16
CA ASP A 159 23.95 -13.01 -22.58
C ASP A 159 23.60 -11.55 -22.87
N ILE A 160 22.54 -11.04 -22.24
CA ILE A 160 22.16 -9.61 -22.31
C ILE A 160 23.22 -8.72 -21.69
N TYR A 161 23.73 -9.09 -20.51
CA TYR A 161 24.79 -8.36 -19.84
C TYR A 161 26.04 -8.25 -20.74
N ALA A 162 26.49 -9.37 -21.30
CA ALA A 162 27.65 -9.42 -22.19
C ALA A 162 27.43 -8.63 -23.49
N ALA A 163 26.23 -8.73 -24.09
CA ALA A 163 25.87 -7.97 -25.29
C ALA A 163 25.90 -6.45 -25.00
N ALA A 164 25.33 -6.01 -23.88
CA ALA A 164 25.33 -4.60 -23.47
C ALA A 164 26.75 -4.02 -23.33
N GLU A 165 27.66 -4.76 -22.67
CA GLU A 165 29.07 -4.35 -22.54
C GLU A 165 29.78 -4.23 -23.91
N SER A 166 29.49 -5.16 -24.84
CA SER A 166 30.15 -5.17 -26.16
C SER A 166 29.71 -4.03 -27.09
N HIS A 167 28.48 -3.55 -26.94
CA HIS A 167 27.89 -2.53 -27.82
C HIS A 167 27.98 -1.09 -27.29
N GLY A 168 28.51 -0.91 -26.07
CA GLY A 168 28.77 0.41 -25.48
C GLY A 168 27.53 1.20 -25.04
N ALA A 169 26.35 0.57 -25.03
CA ALA A 169 25.10 1.05 -24.44
C ALA A 169 24.04 -0.06 -24.52
N PRO A 170 23.09 -0.13 -23.57
CA PRO A 170 22.90 0.70 -22.38
C PRO A 170 23.86 0.31 -21.24
N GLU A 171 23.94 1.14 -20.19
CA GLU A 171 24.54 0.69 -18.92
C GLU A 171 23.75 -0.52 -18.40
N VAL A 172 24.46 -1.57 -17.98
CA VAL A 172 23.84 -2.76 -17.39
C VAL A 172 24.40 -2.99 -15.98
N ARG A 173 23.53 -3.39 -15.06
CA ARG A 173 23.91 -3.72 -13.68
C ARG A 173 23.01 -4.79 -13.09
N ASN A 174 23.40 -5.34 -11.94
CA ASN A 174 22.52 -6.20 -11.16
C ASN A 174 21.58 -5.37 -10.30
N ILE A 175 20.34 -5.82 -10.14
CA ILE A 175 19.42 -5.25 -9.15
C ILE A 175 19.91 -5.66 -7.76
N PRO A 176 20.14 -4.72 -6.83
CA PRO A 176 20.43 -5.09 -5.46
C PRO A 176 19.25 -5.87 -4.88
N ARG A 177 19.46 -7.09 -4.36
CA ARG A 177 18.38 -7.98 -3.90
C ARG A 177 17.34 -7.28 -3.03
N ARG A 178 17.78 -6.51 -2.02
CA ARG A 178 16.87 -5.73 -1.15
C ARG A 178 15.96 -4.77 -1.94
N ARG A 179 16.49 -4.11 -2.96
CA ARG A 179 15.71 -3.22 -3.84
C ARG A 179 14.76 -3.98 -4.74
N GLU A 180 15.14 -5.16 -5.19
CA GLU A 180 14.26 -6.05 -5.96
C GLU A 180 13.08 -6.59 -5.12
N LEU A 181 13.28 -6.76 -3.80
CA LEU A 181 12.21 -7.09 -2.85
C LEU A 181 11.30 -5.90 -2.54
N ASP A 182 11.84 -4.68 -2.52
CA ASP A 182 11.05 -3.45 -2.40
C ASP A 182 10.22 -3.20 -3.67
N GLU A 183 10.77 -3.53 -4.85
CA GLU A 183 10.14 -3.35 -6.15
C GLU A 183 8.92 -4.28 -6.34
N HIS A 184 7.85 -3.72 -6.90
CA HIS A 184 6.59 -4.44 -7.13
C HIS A 184 6.27 -4.66 -8.60
N SER A 185 6.80 -3.82 -9.51
CA SER A 185 6.45 -3.88 -10.93
C SER A 185 6.64 -5.26 -11.55
N LEU A 186 7.76 -5.95 -11.25
CA LEU A 186 8.02 -7.30 -11.75
C LEU A 186 7.16 -8.37 -11.07
N GLU A 187 6.98 -8.27 -9.75
CA GLU A 187 6.28 -9.29 -8.96
C GLU A 187 4.81 -9.40 -9.34
N MET A 188 4.15 -8.26 -9.55
CA MET A 188 2.75 -8.22 -9.96
C MET A 188 2.53 -8.89 -11.32
N GLU A 189 3.47 -8.79 -12.26
CA GLU A 189 3.33 -9.50 -13.53
C GLU A 189 3.60 -11.00 -13.39
N VAL A 190 4.60 -11.37 -12.59
CA VAL A 190 5.00 -12.77 -12.39
C VAL A 190 3.91 -13.60 -11.71
N ALA A 191 3.21 -13.04 -10.72
CA ALA A 191 2.11 -13.72 -10.05
C ALA A 191 0.94 -14.02 -11.01
N PHE A 192 0.56 -13.06 -11.87
CA PHE A 192 -0.50 -13.27 -12.87
C PHE A 192 -0.03 -14.23 -13.98
N LEU A 193 1.22 -14.07 -14.45
CA LEU A 193 1.82 -14.94 -15.45
C LEU A 193 1.81 -16.41 -14.99
N TYR A 194 2.09 -16.70 -13.71
CA TYR A 194 2.02 -18.05 -13.18
C TYR A 194 0.63 -18.69 -13.39
N GLN A 195 -0.43 -17.95 -13.09
CA GLN A 195 -1.81 -18.40 -13.33
C GLN A 195 -2.07 -18.70 -14.81
N ARG A 196 -1.55 -17.86 -15.72
CA ARG A 196 -1.67 -18.10 -17.16
C ARG A 196 -0.90 -19.33 -17.62
N CYS A 197 0.28 -19.58 -17.06
CA CYS A 197 1.02 -20.81 -17.34
C CYS A 197 0.25 -22.04 -16.87
N GLU A 198 -0.34 -22.03 -15.67
CA GLU A 198 -1.19 -23.13 -15.20
C GLU A 198 -2.39 -23.38 -16.13
N ALA A 199 -3.04 -22.32 -16.62
CA ALA A 199 -4.16 -22.43 -17.54
C ALA A 199 -3.78 -22.98 -18.93
N VAL A 200 -2.58 -22.68 -19.42
CA VAL A 200 -2.12 -23.07 -20.78
C VAL A 200 -1.45 -24.44 -20.78
N PHE A 201 -0.54 -24.71 -19.85
CA PHE A 201 0.27 -25.93 -19.82
C PHE A 201 -0.30 -27.01 -18.90
N GLY A 202 -1.17 -26.63 -17.97
CA GLY A 202 -1.74 -27.52 -16.94
C GLY A 202 -0.94 -27.50 -15.64
N ARG A 203 -1.65 -27.71 -14.51
CA ARG A 203 -1.08 -27.61 -13.16
C ARG A 203 -0.03 -28.68 -12.84
N ASP A 204 -0.14 -29.84 -13.46
CA ASP A 204 0.76 -30.98 -13.24
C ASP A 204 2.03 -30.92 -14.11
N ARG A 205 2.11 -29.95 -15.04
CA ARG A 205 3.19 -29.80 -16.03
C ARG A 205 4.03 -28.54 -15.78
N ARG A 206 4.37 -28.30 -14.51
CA ARG A 206 5.13 -27.10 -14.09
C ARG A 206 6.51 -27.00 -14.74
N ASP A 207 7.14 -28.14 -15.04
CA ASP A 207 8.43 -28.19 -15.73
C ASP A 207 8.37 -27.70 -17.19
N ASP A 208 7.17 -27.61 -17.77
CA ASP A 208 6.95 -27.06 -19.11
C ASP A 208 6.71 -25.55 -19.11
N PHE A 209 6.64 -24.91 -17.93
CA PHE A 209 6.41 -23.47 -17.85
C PHE A 209 7.62 -22.72 -18.41
N PRO A 210 7.40 -21.63 -19.16
CA PRO A 210 8.51 -20.84 -19.68
C PRO A 210 9.30 -20.20 -18.54
N ALA A 211 10.62 -20.19 -18.68
CA ALA A 211 11.49 -19.47 -17.76
C ALA A 211 11.33 -17.94 -17.95
N ILE A 212 11.44 -17.17 -16.87
CA ILE A 212 11.29 -15.71 -16.92
C ILE A 212 12.64 -15.00 -17.02
N VAL A 213 12.65 -13.83 -17.65
CA VAL A 213 13.80 -12.91 -17.71
C VAL A 213 13.38 -11.58 -17.07
N PRO A 214 13.49 -11.43 -15.73
CA PRO A 214 13.06 -10.23 -15.03
C PRO A 214 14.12 -9.12 -15.17
N MET A 215 13.70 -7.98 -15.70
CA MET A 215 14.59 -6.83 -15.91
C MET A 215 13.88 -5.52 -15.57
N LEU A 216 14.61 -4.60 -14.94
CA LEU A 216 14.17 -3.23 -14.78
C LEU A 216 14.76 -2.34 -15.88
N VAL A 217 13.94 -1.46 -16.43
CA VAL A 217 14.34 -0.50 -17.48
C VAL A 217 14.14 0.92 -16.97
N SER A 218 15.14 1.78 -17.13
CA SER A 218 15.13 3.19 -16.73
C SER A 218 16.09 4.00 -17.60
N GLY A 219 15.93 5.31 -17.74
CA GLY A 219 16.88 6.15 -18.47
C GLY A 219 16.24 7.26 -19.28
N ASP A 220 16.74 7.49 -20.49
CA ASP A 220 16.16 8.37 -21.49
C ASP A 220 15.92 7.64 -22.82
N ALA A 221 15.44 8.37 -23.83
CA ALA A 221 15.20 7.88 -25.19
C ALA A 221 16.42 7.17 -25.82
N ARG A 222 17.65 7.57 -25.47
CA ARG A 222 18.86 6.90 -25.98
C ARG A 222 19.04 5.54 -25.32
N ASP A 223 18.83 5.47 -24.00
CA ASP A 223 18.87 4.23 -23.24
C ASP A 223 17.78 3.26 -23.73
N GLU A 224 16.55 3.75 -23.94
CA GLU A 224 15.43 2.98 -24.49
C GLU A 224 15.74 2.36 -25.86
N LYS A 225 16.24 3.16 -26.81
CA LYS A 225 16.69 2.65 -28.12
C LYS A 225 17.82 1.63 -28.01
N ALA A 226 18.72 1.79 -27.04
CA ALA A 226 19.80 0.83 -26.83
C ALA A 226 19.27 -0.50 -26.26
N VAL A 227 18.37 -0.45 -25.28
CA VAL A 227 17.68 -1.65 -24.75
C VAL A 227 16.86 -2.32 -25.87
N GLY A 228 16.12 -1.56 -26.68
CA GLY A 228 15.34 -2.11 -27.79
C GLY A 228 16.18 -2.92 -28.79
N ARG A 229 17.42 -2.48 -29.08
CA ARG A 229 18.37 -3.25 -29.91
C ARG A 229 18.79 -4.56 -29.25
N LEU A 230 19.00 -4.58 -27.93
CA LEU A 230 19.33 -5.80 -27.18
C LEU A 230 18.16 -6.80 -27.16
N LEU A 231 16.93 -6.31 -27.14
CA LEU A 231 15.73 -7.15 -27.13
C LEU A 231 15.40 -7.71 -28.52
N LEU A 232 15.84 -7.07 -29.60
CA LEU A 232 15.48 -7.43 -30.97
C LEU A 232 15.74 -8.91 -31.34
N PRO A 233 16.89 -9.54 -31.03
CA PRO A 233 17.11 -10.96 -31.32
C PRO A 233 16.08 -11.88 -30.65
N TYR A 234 15.70 -11.54 -29.41
CA TYR A 234 14.68 -12.28 -28.65
C TYR A 234 13.28 -12.01 -29.17
N LEU A 235 13.01 -10.78 -29.64
CA LEU A 235 11.74 -10.45 -30.28
C LEU A 235 11.56 -11.21 -31.61
N ARG A 236 12.63 -11.55 -32.33
CA ARG A 236 12.57 -12.40 -33.53
C ARG A 236 12.29 -13.87 -33.23
N ASP A 237 12.67 -14.35 -32.05
CA ASP A 237 12.48 -15.75 -31.66
C ASP A 237 11.00 -16.02 -31.31
N PRO A 238 10.28 -16.86 -32.08
CA PRO A 238 8.87 -17.17 -31.80
C PRO A 238 8.66 -17.90 -30.47
N ALA A 239 9.70 -18.44 -29.85
CA ALA A 239 9.64 -19.06 -28.52
C ALA A 239 9.78 -18.05 -27.36
N THR A 240 9.92 -16.76 -27.66
CA THR A 240 10.00 -15.69 -26.65
C THR A 240 8.72 -14.84 -26.64
N ALA A 241 8.20 -14.61 -25.43
CA ALA A 241 7.15 -13.65 -25.13
C ALA A 241 7.63 -12.52 -24.19
N PHE A 242 6.85 -11.44 -24.10
CA PHE A 242 7.17 -10.23 -23.35
C PHE A 242 5.96 -9.73 -22.56
N VAL A 243 6.19 -9.44 -21.28
CA VAL A 243 5.25 -8.75 -20.40
C VAL A 243 5.89 -7.44 -19.99
N VAL A 244 5.29 -6.33 -20.43
CA VAL A 244 5.77 -4.98 -20.15
C VAL A 244 4.87 -4.36 -19.09
N SER A 245 5.43 -4.06 -17.93
CA SER A 245 4.68 -3.60 -16.78
C SER A 245 4.55 -2.09 -16.77
N SER A 246 3.32 -1.56 -16.78
CA SER A 246 3.05 -0.12 -16.70
C SER A 246 1.63 0.21 -16.24
N ASP A 247 1.52 1.04 -15.22
CA ASP A 247 0.35 1.90 -15.02
C ASP A 247 0.49 3.18 -15.86
N PHE A 248 -0.64 3.88 -16.07
CA PHE A 248 -0.73 5.14 -16.83
C PHE A 248 -0.82 6.34 -15.87
N CYS A 249 -1.66 7.35 -16.15
CA CYS A 249 -1.69 8.61 -15.40
C CYS A 249 -1.92 8.43 -13.90
N HIS A 250 -0.92 8.85 -13.12
CA HIS A 250 -1.00 9.10 -11.69
C HIS A 250 -1.41 10.56 -11.44
N TRP A 251 -2.70 10.79 -11.19
CA TRP A 251 -3.30 12.12 -11.08
C TRP A 251 -3.57 12.50 -9.63
N GLY A 252 -3.17 13.70 -9.21
CA GLY A 252 -3.47 14.28 -7.90
C GLY A 252 -2.25 14.84 -7.15
N ARG A 253 -2.52 15.54 -6.04
CA ARG A 253 -1.51 16.24 -5.22
C ARG A 253 -0.31 15.38 -4.82
N GLN A 254 -0.59 14.14 -4.42
CA GLN A 254 0.41 13.17 -3.95
C GLN A 254 1.43 12.75 -5.01
N PHE A 255 1.21 13.09 -6.28
CA PHE A 255 2.08 12.77 -7.40
C PHE A 255 2.82 14.02 -7.88
N GLY A 256 3.37 14.81 -6.94
CA GLY A 256 4.08 16.05 -7.25
C GLY A 256 3.16 17.15 -7.78
N ASP A 257 1.92 17.17 -7.32
CA ASP A 257 0.86 18.07 -7.77
C ASP A 257 0.49 17.97 -9.26
N TYR A 258 0.67 16.77 -9.83
CA TYR A 258 0.34 16.46 -11.21
C TYR A 258 -1.19 16.33 -11.40
N ARG A 259 -1.82 17.37 -11.93
CA ARG A 259 -3.28 17.51 -12.09
C ARG A 259 -3.68 18.10 -13.45
N PRO A 260 -3.15 17.57 -14.58
CA PRO A 260 -3.48 18.09 -15.89
C PRO A 260 -4.99 17.99 -16.18
N TYR A 261 -5.52 18.99 -16.89
CA TYR A 261 -6.91 19.08 -17.29
C TYR A 261 -7.07 19.84 -18.61
N PHE A 262 -7.86 19.30 -19.53
CA PHE A 262 -8.18 19.90 -20.83
C PHE A 262 -9.46 20.73 -20.73
N VAL A 263 -9.31 22.06 -20.75
CA VAL A 263 -10.44 22.98 -20.60
C VAL A 263 -11.37 22.87 -21.80
N GLY A 264 -12.64 22.51 -21.56
CA GLY A 264 -13.63 22.33 -22.64
C GLY A 264 -13.40 21.09 -23.49
N GLY A 265 -12.50 20.18 -23.08
CA GLY A 265 -12.11 19.01 -23.88
C GLY A 265 -11.20 19.37 -25.06
N ASP A 266 -10.65 20.58 -25.07
CA ASP A 266 -9.69 21.02 -26.07
C ASP A 266 -8.27 20.65 -25.65
N ARG A 267 -7.63 19.76 -26.41
CA ARG A 267 -6.27 19.26 -26.17
C ARG A 267 -5.23 20.38 -26.19
N SER A 268 -5.47 21.45 -26.96
CA SER A 268 -4.57 22.61 -27.01
C SER A 268 -4.65 23.50 -25.76
N ARG A 269 -5.69 23.32 -24.93
CA ARG A 269 -5.98 24.13 -23.73
C ARG A 269 -5.81 23.31 -22.47
N ARG A 270 -4.59 22.79 -22.27
CA ARG A 270 -4.18 22.07 -21.08
C ARG A 270 -3.80 23.05 -19.96
N ILE A 271 -4.35 22.82 -18.77
CA ILE A 271 -3.95 23.50 -17.52
C ILE A 271 -3.61 22.46 -16.46
N ASN A 272 -2.87 22.85 -15.42
CA ASN A 272 -2.73 22.05 -14.21
C ASN A 272 -3.72 22.58 -13.16
N LEU A 273 -4.69 21.76 -12.74
CA LEU A 273 -5.68 22.19 -11.74
C LEU A 273 -5.01 22.40 -10.39
N GLY A 274 -5.49 23.42 -9.68
CA GLY A 274 -5.15 23.77 -8.31
C GLY A 274 -6.29 23.48 -7.33
N ASP A 275 -6.03 23.77 -6.06
CA ASP A 275 -7.03 23.60 -5.00
C ASP A 275 -8.14 24.65 -5.06
N ALA A 276 -7.77 25.86 -5.49
CA ALA A 276 -8.71 26.96 -5.70
C ALA A 276 -9.76 26.64 -6.79
N ASP A 277 -9.46 25.69 -7.68
CA ASP A 277 -10.41 25.25 -8.69
C ASP A 277 -11.56 24.42 -8.07
N ALA A 278 -11.42 23.89 -6.85
CA ALA A 278 -12.47 23.12 -6.19
C ALA A 278 -13.73 23.96 -5.90
N ASP A 279 -13.56 25.23 -5.51
CA ASP A 279 -14.66 26.12 -5.12
C ASP A 279 -15.43 26.72 -6.32
N ALA A 280 -14.83 26.69 -7.52
CA ALA A 280 -15.45 27.18 -8.75
C ALA A 280 -16.68 26.35 -9.20
N ASP A 281 -16.86 25.13 -8.68
CA ASP A 281 -17.99 24.25 -9.00
C ASP A 281 -19.29 24.57 -8.24
N ALA A 282 -19.28 25.49 -7.27
CA ALA A 282 -20.50 25.84 -6.54
C ALA A 282 -21.45 26.77 -7.33
N ALA A 283 -20.95 27.47 -8.36
CA ALA A 283 -21.71 28.48 -9.11
C ALA A 283 -21.55 28.44 -10.65
N ALA A 284 -20.74 27.54 -11.21
CA ALA A 284 -20.52 27.37 -12.66
C ALA A 284 -20.86 25.94 -13.10
N PRO A 285 -21.20 25.67 -14.38
CA PRO A 285 -21.55 24.32 -14.82
C PRO A 285 -20.42 23.34 -14.49
N ARG A 286 -20.78 22.21 -13.86
CA ARG A 286 -19.88 21.08 -13.57
C ARG A 286 -18.88 20.94 -14.72
N ARG A 287 -17.57 20.95 -14.42
CA ARG A 287 -16.48 20.82 -15.41
C ARG A 287 -16.87 19.95 -16.61
N SER A 288 -16.70 20.50 -17.81
CA SER A 288 -16.93 19.79 -19.06
C SER A 288 -15.63 19.74 -19.87
N PRO A 289 -15.06 18.55 -20.11
CA PRO A 289 -15.48 17.24 -19.60
C PRO A 289 -15.14 17.07 -18.09
N PRO A 290 -15.69 16.07 -17.39
CA PRO A 290 -15.24 15.73 -16.03
C PRO A 290 -13.74 15.43 -15.96
N ILE A 291 -13.10 15.61 -14.79
CA ILE A 291 -11.65 15.40 -14.63
C ILE A 291 -11.22 14.01 -15.11
N HIS A 292 -11.96 12.96 -14.73
CA HIS A 292 -11.64 11.60 -15.18
C HIS A 292 -11.66 11.45 -16.70
N GLU A 293 -12.56 12.12 -17.43
CA GLU A 293 -12.59 12.08 -18.90
C GLU A 293 -11.41 12.86 -19.50
N SER A 294 -10.97 13.95 -18.86
CA SER A 294 -9.72 14.60 -19.23
C SER A 294 -8.49 13.71 -19.01
N ILE A 295 -8.45 12.95 -17.91
CA ILE A 295 -7.39 11.97 -17.65
C ILE A 295 -7.40 10.89 -18.73
N LYS A 296 -8.60 10.40 -19.08
CA LYS A 296 -8.76 9.43 -20.17
C LYS A 296 -8.22 9.99 -21.49
N MET A 297 -8.54 11.23 -21.83
CA MET A 297 -7.98 11.85 -23.06
C MET A 297 -6.45 11.84 -23.05
N LEU A 298 -5.83 12.18 -21.92
CA LEU A 298 -4.38 12.21 -21.74
C LEU A 298 -3.76 10.80 -21.89
N ASP A 299 -4.37 9.80 -21.28
CA ASP A 299 -3.91 8.41 -21.38
C ASP A 299 -4.09 7.86 -22.79
N TYR A 300 -5.21 8.16 -23.45
CA TYR A 300 -5.45 7.75 -24.82
C TYR A 300 -4.49 8.40 -25.80
N GLU A 301 -4.02 9.63 -25.57
CA GLU A 301 -2.95 10.20 -26.40
C GLU A 301 -1.65 9.38 -26.33
N ALA A 302 -1.28 8.90 -25.15
CA ALA A 302 -0.13 8.01 -24.98
C ALA A 302 -0.38 6.63 -25.62
N ILE A 303 -1.58 6.07 -25.46
CA ILE A 303 -1.99 4.80 -26.09
C ILE A 303 -1.95 4.91 -27.61
N ASP A 304 -2.57 5.94 -28.18
CA ASP A 304 -2.59 6.20 -29.62
C ASP A 304 -1.15 6.32 -30.16
N ALA A 305 -0.27 7.00 -29.42
CA ALA A 305 1.15 7.10 -29.79
C ALA A 305 1.85 5.73 -29.78
N MET A 306 1.56 4.85 -28.81
CA MET A 306 2.07 3.48 -28.80
C MET A 306 1.54 2.62 -29.95
N GLU A 307 0.27 2.75 -30.32
CA GLU A 307 -0.34 1.96 -31.41
C GLU A 307 0.29 2.27 -32.78
N THR A 308 0.91 3.45 -32.93
CA THR A 308 1.73 3.76 -34.11
C THR A 308 2.94 2.83 -34.26
N GLY A 309 3.39 2.20 -33.16
CA GLY A 309 4.59 1.38 -33.10
C GLY A 309 5.89 2.16 -33.25
N SER A 310 5.86 3.50 -33.17
CA SER A 310 7.05 4.34 -33.22
C SER A 310 7.48 4.76 -31.82
N HIS A 311 8.76 4.52 -31.52
CA HIS A 311 9.38 4.98 -30.30
C HIS A 311 9.35 6.51 -30.21
N ASP A 312 9.71 7.19 -31.30
CA ASP A 312 9.84 8.65 -31.31
C ASP A 312 8.48 9.34 -31.16
N ALA A 313 7.41 8.75 -31.70
CA ALA A 313 6.04 9.25 -31.47
C ALA A 313 5.63 9.12 -29.99
N PHE A 314 5.94 8.00 -29.35
CA PHE A 314 5.62 7.78 -27.93
C PHE A 314 6.42 8.72 -27.02
N VAL A 315 7.72 8.87 -27.24
CA VAL A 315 8.56 9.80 -26.46
C VAL A 315 8.11 11.24 -26.65
N ALA A 316 7.85 11.67 -27.89
CA ALA A 316 7.37 13.03 -28.17
C ALA A 316 6.04 13.31 -27.48
N ASN A 317 5.12 12.34 -27.46
CA ASN A 317 3.87 12.48 -26.72
C ASN A 317 4.11 12.68 -25.22
N LEU A 318 4.99 11.91 -24.60
CA LEU A 318 5.29 12.06 -23.17
C LEU A 318 5.98 13.40 -22.85
N GLU A 319 6.84 13.89 -23.74
CA GLU A 319 7.48 15.21 -23.59
C GLU A 319 6.47 16.37 -23.74
N GLU A 320 5.46 16.22 -24.61
CA GLU A 320 4.41 17.23 -24.80
C GLU A 320 3.37 17.22 -23.66
N THR A 321 3.02 16.03 -23.19
CA THR A 321 1.91 15.81 -22.25
C THR A 321 2.34 15.64 -20.80
N ASP A 322 3.64 15.54 -20.52
CA ASP A 322 4.19 15.25 -19.20
C ASP A 322 3.50 14.07 -18.50
N ASN A 323 2.89 13.14 -19.25
CA ASN A 323 2.03 12.10 -18.68
C ASN A 323 2.83 11.21 -17.72
N SER A 324 2.28 10.96 -16.53
CA SER A 324 2.93 10.26 -15.43
C SER A 324 2.87 8.73 -15.56
N VAL A 325 3.06 8.23 -16.78
CA VAL A 325 3.17 6.81 -17.14
C VAL A 325 4.40 6.21 -16.46
N CYS A 326 4.20 5.31 -15.49
CA CYS A 326 5.31 4.79 -14.68
C CYS A 326 6.23 3.85 -15.47
N GLY A 327 5.66 3.03 -16.35
CA GLY A 327 6.38 2.11 -17.23
C GLY A 327 6.83 2.72 -18.56
N ARG A 328 6.95 4.05 -18.64
CA ARG A 328 7.35 4.74 -19.88
C ARG A 328 8.65 4.19 -20.50
N HIS A 329 9.64 3.85 -19.67
CA HIS A 329 10.93 3.36 -20.16
C HIS A 329 10.86 1.90 -20.67
N PRO A 330 10.26 0.94 -19.93
CA PRO A 330 9.95 -0.38 -20.48
C PRO A 330 9.14 -0.34 -21.79
N ILE A 331 8.12 0.52 -21.86
CA ILE A 331 7.31 0.71 -23.06
C ILE A 331 8.17 1.28 -24.20
N GLY A 332 8.92 2.35 -23.95
CA GLY A 332 9.82 2.96 -24.94
C GLY A 332 10.82 1.93 -25.49
N ALA A 333 11.47 1.14 -24.63
CA ALA A 333 12.37 0.09 -25.07
C ALA A 333 11.68 -0.97 -25.96
N MET A 334 10.44 -1.36 -25.63
CA MET A 334 9.65 -2.27 -26.46
C MET A 334 9.27 -1.62 -27.81
N MET A 335 8.84 -0.36 -27.81
CA MET A 335 8.53 0.38 -29.04
C MET A 335 9.76 0.51 -29.94
N ALA A 336 10.94 0.78 -29.38
CA ALA A 336 12.19 0.82 -30.13
C ALA A 336 12.53 -0.55 -30.76
N ALA A 337 12.31 -1.65 -30.03
CA ALA A 337 12.51 -3.00 -30.58
C ALA A 337 11.52 -3.29 -31.73
N LEU A 338 10.25 -2.90 -31.58
CA LEU A 338 9.21 -3.07 -32.60
C LEU A 338 9.45 -2.22 -33.84
N GLU A 339 9.93 -1.00 -33.66
CA GLU A 339 10.29 -0.08 -34.75
C GLU A 339 11.44 -0.66 -35.59
N LEU A 340 12.47 -1.20 -34.94
CA LEU A 340 13.58 -1.90 -35.61
C LEU A 340 13.11 -3.15 -36.35
N LEU A 341 12.29 -3.99 -35.70
CA LEU A 341 11.71 -5.18 -36.33
C LEU A 341 10.83 -4.79 -37.53
N GLY A 342 10.16 -3.65 -37.47
CA GLY A 342 9.34 -3.12 -38.56
C GLY A 342 10.14 -2.59 -39.73
N ALA A 343 11.28 -1.95 -39.47
CA ALA A 343 12.19 -1.48 -40.50
C ALA A 343 12.80 -2.62 -41.34
N GLU A 344 12.96 -3.80 -40.75
CA GLU A 344 13.46 -5.02 -41.44
C GLU A 344 12.42 -5.64 -42.39
N GLY A 345 11.13 -5.46 -42.12
CA GLY A 345 10.02 -6.09 -42.84
C GLY A 345 9.58 -5.41 -44.14
N LYS A 346 10.46 -4.66 -44.82
CA LYS A 346 10.13 -4.00 -46.11
C LYS A 346 10.06 -4.93 -47.32
N ASP A 347 10.18 -6.25 -47.12
CA ASP A 347 9.91 -7.26 -48.16
C ASP A 347 8.81 -8.23 -47.68
N GLY A 348 7.56 -7.98 -48.08
CA GLY A 348 6.80 -9.06 -48.72
C GLY A 348 5.41 -9.49 -48.22
N ASP A 349 4.97 -9.31 -46.96
CA ASP A 349 3.73 -10.03 -46.56
C ASP A 349 2.94 -9.49 -45.35
N ARG A 350 2.71 -8.17 -45.24
CA ARG A 350 1.61 -7.62 -44.42
C ARG A 350 1.07 -6.36 -45.07
N ASP A 351 -0.26 -6.24 -45.14
CA ASP A 351 -0.92 -4.94 -45.36
C ASP A 351 -0.28 -3.93 -44.42
N GLY A 352 0.35 -2.89 -44.96
CA GLY A 352 1.13 -1.88 -44.22
C GLY A 352 0.31 -1.00 -43.27
N ASN A 353 -0.87 -1.47 -42.85
CA ASN A 353 -1.90 -0.73 -42.14
C ASN A 353 -2.41 -1.41 -40.85
N SER A 354 -1.93 -2.61 -40.51
CA SER A 354 -2.30 -3.27 -39.24
C SER A 354 -1.39 -2.78 -38.10
N PRO A 355 -1.95 -2.25 -37.00
CA PRO A 355 -1.15 -1.74 -35.89
C PRO A 355 -0.35 -2.88 -35.25
N ARG A 356 0.93 -2.62 -34.92
CA ARG A 356 1.84 -3.61 -34.31
C ARG A 356 1.52 -3.88 -32.85
N PHE A 357 0.78 -2.97 -32.23
CA PHE A 357 0.31 -3.04 -30.87
C PHE A 357 -1.12 -2.50 -30.83
N LYS A 358 -2.01 -3.13 -30.06
CA LYS A 358 -3.41 -2.72 -29.96
C LYS A 358 -3.88 -2.72 -28.52
N HIS A 359 -4.54 -1.66 -28.13
CA HIS A 359 -5.19 -1.52 -26.84
C HIS A 359 -6.44 -2.39 -26.75
N VAL A 360 -6.63 -3.04 -25.60
CA VAL A 360 -7.75 -3.98 -25.39
C VAL A 360 -8.67 -3.58 -24.22
N ARG A 361 -8.16 -2.84 -23.24
CA ARG A 361 -8.92 -2.45 -22.03
C ARG A 361 -8.29 -1.24 -21.35
N TYR A 362 -9.14 -0.27 -20.99
CA TYR A 362 -8.78 0.88 -20.18
C TYR A 362 -9.68 0.95 -18.95
N ASP A 363 -9.06 0.97 -17.77
CA ASP A 363 -9.75 1.11 -16.49
C ASP A 363 -9.14 2.26 -15.68
N ARG A 364 -9.93 2.80 -14.75
CA ARG A 364 -9.51 3.84 -13.81
C ARG A 364 -9.86 3.39 -12.40
N SER A 365 -8.96 3.65 -11.46
CA SER A 365 -9.17 3.37 -10.04
C SER A 365 -10.30 4.20 -9.40
N ALA A 366 -10.57 5.41 -9.93
CA ALA A 366 -11.65 6.27 -9.47
C ALA A 366 -12.11 7.26 -10.55
N LEU A 367 -13.37 7.70 -10.46
CA LEU A 367 -13.95 8.73 -11.34
C LEU A 367 -13.87 10.10 -10.71
N LEU A 368 -12.68 10.68 -10.79
CA LEU A 368 -12.41 11.99 -10.23
C LEU A 368 -13.29 13.06 -10.89
N THR A 369 -13.94 13.86 -10.05
CA THR A 369 -14.67 15.08 -10.42
C THR A 369 -14.18 16.30 -9.63
N ASP A 370 -13.49 16.05 -8.51
CA ASP A 370 -13.00 17.03 -7.55
C ASP A 370 -11.46 17.08 -7.63
N PRO A 371 -10.86 18.27 -7.87
CA PRO A 371 -9.43 18.42 -8.07
C PRO A 371 -8.59 18.25 -6.80
N THR A 372 -9.23 18.14 -5.64
CA THR A 372 -8.57 17.82 -4.36
C THR A 372 -8.39 16.32 -4.14
N LYS A 373 -9.08 15.48 -4.93
CA LYS A 373 -8.98 14.03 -4.88
C LYS A 373 -7.84 13.52 -5.76
N SER A 374 -7.52 12.23 -5.65
CA SER A 374 -6.43 11.61 -6.40
C SER A 374 -6.82 10.24 -6.93
N SER A 375 -6.16 9.82 -8.01
CA SER A 375 -6.48 8.53 -8.65
C SER A 375 -6.06 7.34 -7.77
N ARG A 376 -5.02 7.44 -6.94
CA ARG A 376 -4.74 6.43 -5.88
C ARG A 376 -5.13 6.99 -4.50
N GLY A 377 -6.38 6.82 -4.07
CA GLY A 377 -6.79 7.45 -2.82
C GLY A 377 -8.17 7.10 -2.29
N GLN A 378 -8.42 5.83 -1.96
CA GLN A 378 -9.39 5.48 -0.93
C GLN A 378 -8.90 4.27 -0.14
N GLY A 379 -8.19 4.52 0.96
CA GLY A 379 -7.83 3.49 1.94
C GLY A 379 -8.97 3.26 2.93
N TYR A 380 -9.35 1.99 3.09
CA TYR A 380 -10.00 1.36 4.26
C TYR A 380 -10.80 2.28 5.20
N GLY A 381 -12.08 2.49 4.87
CA GLY A 381 -13.06 3.11 5.76
C GLY A 381 -14.40 3.22 5.06
N GLY A 382 -15.41 2.50 5.55
CA GLY A 382 -16.64 2.22 4.81
C GLY A 382 -17.42 3.46 4.36
N GLN A 383 -17.61 3.56 3.05
CA GLN A 383 -18.83 4.03 2.41
C GLN A 383 -18.92 3.26 1.08
N GLN A 384 -19.88 2.34 0.97
CA GLN A 384 -20.30 1.80 -0.32
C GLN A 384 -20.85 2.96 -1.13
N GLN A 385 -20.04 3.50 -2.03
CA GLN A 385 -20.51 4.36 -3.10
C GLN A 385 -20.57 3.51 -4.36
N GLN A 386 -21.77 3.45 -4.95
CA GLN A 386 -22.09 2.64 -6.11
C GLN A 386 -21.11 2.90 -7.27
N ASN A 387 -20.63 1.80 -7.85
CA ASN A 387 -19.83 1.77 -9.07
C ASN A 387 -20.69 2.27 -10.25
N PRO A 388 -20.37 3.40 -10.93
CA PRO A 388 -21.26 3.99 -11.95
C PRO A 388 -21.17 3.37 -13.35
N TYR A 389 -20.46 2.26 -13.53
CA TYR A 389 -20.30 1.63 -14.85
C TYR A 389 -21.36 0.57 -15.13
N ALA A 390 -22.57 1.05 -15.40
CA ALA A 390 -23.62 0.27 -16.07
C ALA A 390 -24.40 1.19 -17.02
N ASP A 391 -23.97 1.28 -18.28
CA ASP A 391 -24.82 1.43 -19.47
C ASP A 391 -23.93 1.16 -20.70
N GLN A 392 -24.29 0.38 -21.73
CA GLN A 392 -25.59 -0.05 -22.22
C GLN A 392 -25.38 -1.31 -23.09
N GLY A 393 -26.00 -2.44 -22.74
CA GLY A 393 -25.88 -3.72 -23.45
C GLY A 393 -26.83 -4.76 -22.87
N ASN A 394 -28.06 -4.77 -23.38
CA ASN A 394 -29.20 -5.55 -22.91
C ASN A 394 -29.02 -7.07 -23.07
N TYR A 395 -28.79 -7.82 -21.97
CA TYR A 395 -29.16 -9.24 -21.84
C TYR A 395 -29.46 -9.62 -20.37
N GLY A 396 -30.69 -10.11 -20.14
CA GLY A 396 -31.12 -11.09 -19.12
C GLY A 396 -30.68 -10.94 -17.66
N GLN A 397 -31.58 -10.44 -16.80
CA GLN A 397 -31.43 -10.48 -15.33
C GLN A 397 -31.36 -11.90 -14.76
N GLN A 398 -30.39 -12.13 -13.88
CA GLN A 398 -30.51 -13.09 -12.77
C GLN A 398 -29.96 -12.44 -11.49
N GLN A 399 -30.83 -12.26 -10.49
CA GLN A 399 -30.59 -11.51 -9.26
C GLN A 399 -29.75 -12.32 -8.26
N ASN A 400 -28.70 -11.71 -7.71
CA ASN A 400 -27.94 -12.22 -6.57
C ASN A 400 -28.46 -11.55 -5.26
N PRO A 401 -28.85 -12.29 -4.20
CA PRO A 401 -29.60 -11.75 -3.07
C PRO A 401 -28.75 -11.61 -1.79
N TYR A 402 -28.01 -10.51 -1.61
CA TYR A 402 -27.48 -10.13 -0.28
C TYR A 402 -27.38 -8.60 -0.12
N ALA A 403 -28.53 -7.96 0.10
CA ALA A 403 -28.61 -6.63 0.71
C ALA A 403 -29.93 -6.51 1.47
N GLY A 404 -29.89 -6.51 2.81
CA GLY A 404 -31.08 -6.21 3.59
C GLY A 404 -30.94 -6.45 5.09
N GLY A 405 -31.04 -5.37 5.87
CA GLY A 405 -31.18 -5.45 7.33
C GLY A 405 -31.12 -4.09 8.03
N GLY A 406 -31.92 -3.12 7.59
CA GLY A 406 -32.11 -1.85 8.31
C GLY A 406 -33.20 -1.93 9.37
N SER A 407 -32.99 -1.28 10.52
CA SER A 407 -34.04 -0.97 11.50
C SER A 407 -34.30 0.54 11.53
N ARG A 408 -35.57 0.89 11.25
CA ARG A 408 -36.16 2.24 11.26
C ARG A 408 -36.47 2.73 12.68
N TYR A 409 -36.19 4.01 12.94
CA TYR A 409 -36.98 4.99 13.71
C TYR A 409 -36.43 6.36 13.28
N GLY A 410 -37.15 7.44 13.03
CA GLY A 410 -38.56 7.81 13.06
C GLY A 410 -38.55 9.30 12.68
N ASN A 411 -39.41 9.68 11.74
CA ASN A 411 -39.50 11.01 11.15
C ASN A 411 -39.98 12.05 12.18
N ASN A 412 -39.41 13.25 12.21
CA ASN A 412 -40.17 14.46 12.52
C ASN A 412 -39.51 15.71 11.93
N ASN A 413 -40.36 16.45 11.23
CA ASN A 413 -40.13 17.63 10.44
C ASN A 413 -40.41 18.89 11.30
N SER A 414 -39.55 19.90 11.24
CA SER A 414 -39.97 21.30 11.44
C SER A 414 -38.92 22.27 10.92
N SER A 415 -39.36 23.07 9.95
CA SER A 415 -38.79 24.24 9.29
C SER A 415 -38.72 25.50 10.17
N ILE A 416 -37.69 26.33 9.97
CA ILE A 416 -37.54 27.81 10.17
C ILE A 416 -36.14 28.15 9.58
N ASP A 417 -36.00 28.78 8.40
CA ASP A 417 -36.05 30.21 8.03
C ASP A 417 -34.97 31.13 8.66
N GLY A 418 -34.23 31.84 7.79
CA GLY A 418 -33.64 33.16 8.07
C GLY A 418 -32.12 33.33 8.27
N GLY A 419 -31.44 33.89 7.26
CA GLY A 419 -30.67 35.14 7.44
C GLY A 419 -29.13 35.12 7.60
N TYR A 420 -28.46 35.80 6.66
CA TYR A 420 -27.03 36.16 6.59
C TYR A 420 -26.49 37.00 7.76
N ALA A 421 -25.22 36.81 8.15
CA ALA A 421 -24.17 37.86 8.25
C ALA A 421 -22.86 37.30 8.87
N GLY A 422 -21.72 37.58 8.23
CA GLY A 422 -20.40 37.19 8.71
C GLY A 422 -19.77 38.20 9.68
N SER A 423 -18.73 37.72 10.39
CA SER A 423 -17.46 38.39 10.78
C SER A 423 -17.00 37.96 12.17
N ASN A 424 -15.80 37.34 12.16
CA ASN A 424 -14.82 37.08 13.23
C ASN A 424 -14.93 37.95 14.49
N VAL A 425 -14.67 37.39 15.68
CA VAL A 425 -13.53 37.72 16.59
C VAL A 425 -13.35 36.59 17.63
N GLU A 426 -12.09 36.22 17.81
CA GLU A 426 -11.37 35.55 18.91
C GLU A 426 -12.05 35.41 20.29
N MET A 427 -11.83 34.26 20.95
CA MET A 427 -11.59 34.19 22.40
C MET A 427 -10.71 32.96 22.74
N ALA A 428 -9.50 33.22 23.20
CA ALA A 428 -8.74 32.34 24.10
C ALA A 428 -8.79 32.94 25.53
N PRO A 429 -8.22 32.31 26.58
CA PRO A 429 -8.91 31.41 27.51
C PRO A 429 -8.83 31.90 28.98
N LEU A 430 -9.61 31.32 29.90
CA LEU A 430 -9.37 31.41 31.35
C LEU A 430 -10.16 30.32 32.10
N ALA A 431 -9.72 29.72 33.20
CA ALA A 431 -8.44 29.24 33.72
C ALA A 431 -8.76 28.67 35.12
N GLN A 432 -7.96 27.71 35.59
CA GLN A 432 -7.61 27.51 37.00
C GLN A 432 -8.73 27.20 38.02
N ASN A 433 -9.01 25.91 38.20
CA ASN A 433 -8.67 25.18 39.44
C ASN A 433 -9.19 23.74 39.37
N ALA A 434 -8.35 22.83 38.89
CA ALA A 434 -8.39 21.43 39.28
C ALA A 434 -6.93 20.97 39.35
N GLY A 435 -6.33 21.19 40.52
CA GLY A 435 -5.05 20.59 40.85
C GLY A 435 -5.17 19.07 40.81
N SER A 436 -4.08 18.44 40.36
CA SER A 436 -3.69 17.12 40.85
C SER A 436 -4.60 15.96 40.45
N MET A 437 -4.65 15.60 39.16
CA MET A 437 -4.64 14.19 38.73
C MET A 437 -3.97 14.06 37.36
N ALA A 438 -2.74 13.55 37.37
CA ALA A 438 -2.05 13.06 36.19
C ALA A 438 -2.81 11.85 35.63
N GLY A 439 -3.68 12.09 34.65
CA GLY A 439 -4.20 11.06 33.75
C GLY A 439 -3.31 11.03 32.53
N ASN A 440 -2.58 9.93 32.34
CA ASN A 440 -1.70 9.71 31.20
C ASN A 440 -2.53 9.79 29.90
N ASP A 441 -2.33 10.84 29.09
CA ASP A 441 -3.04 11.01 27.82
C ASP A 441 -2.55 9.93 26.85
N GLY A 442 -3.32 8.85 26.69
CA GLY A 442 -2.96 7.68 25.88
C GLY A 442 -2.80 7.94 24.38
N ASN A 443 -2.92 9.21 23.95
CA ASN A 443 -2.69 9.69 22.58
C ASN A 443 -1.61 10.78 22.49
N ALA A 444 -0.86 11.08 23.55
CA ALA A 444 0.15 12.16 23.55
C ALA A 444 1.14 12.07 22.38
N ILE A 445 1.64 10.88 22.06
CA ILE A 445 2.56 10.66 20.91
C ILE A 445 1.88 10.92 19.56
N LEU A 446 0.61 10.56 19.43
CA LEU A 446 -0.13 10.78 18.18
C LEU A 446 -0.44 12.27 17.96
N ASN A 447 -0.74 12.98 19.04
CA ASN A 447 -0.92 14.44 19.02
C ASN A 447 0.40 15.12 18.65
N GLU A 448 1.50 14.70 19.28
CA GLU A 448 2.84 15.21 18.97
C GLU A 448 3.24 14.94 17.51
N CYS A 449 2.97 13.74 16.98
CA CYS A 449 3.20 13.43 15.56
C CYS A 449 2.42 14.34 14.62
N ARG A 450 1.18 14.71 14.99
CA ARG A 450 0.32 15.60 14.19
C ARG A 450 0.84 17.04 14.19
N ASP A 451 1.33 17.49 15.33
CA ASP A 451 1.89 18.83 15.47
C ASP A 451 3.21 18.96 14.71
N ILE A 452 4.06 17.92 14.76
CA ILE A 452 5.28 17.87 13.93
C ILE A 452 4.91 17.87 12.44
N ASP A 453 3.91 17.09 12.01
CA ASP A 453 3.45 17.06 10.61
C ASP A 453 2.96 18.45 10.14
N THR A 454 2.27 19.18 11.01
CA THR A 454 1.83 20.56 10.75
C THR A 454 3.02 21.52 10.61
N GLY A 455 4.03 21.37 11.48
CA GLY A 455 5.28 22.13 11.41
C GLY A 455 6.06 21.87 10.12
N ILE A 456 6.13 20.61 9.67
CA ILE A 456 6.74 20.26 8.37
C ILE A 456 6.01 20.97 7.22
N GLY A 457 4.67 21.02 7.28
CA GLY A 457 3.89 21.77 6.30
C GLY A 457 4.20 23.28 6.28
N GLN A 458 4.61 23.88 7.40
CA GLN A 458 5.06 25.28 7.43
C GLN A 458 6.43 25.45 6.76
N ILE A 459 7.35 24.52 6.99
CA ILE A 459 8.65 24.50 6.31
C ILE A 459 8.49 24.38 4.79
N GLU A 460 7.60 23.50 4.32
CA GLU A 460 7.28 23.35 2.89
C GLU A 460 6.79 24.67 2.27
N ARG A 461 6.00 25.47 3.00
CA ARG A 461 5.57 26.82 2.56
C ARG A 461 6.71 27.83 2.58
N ASN A 462 7.53 27.82 3.62
CA ASN A 462 8.68 28.71 3.74
C ASN A 462 9.69 28.45 2.60
N LEU A 463 9.88 27.18 2.21
CA LEU A 463 10.72 26.79 1.09
C LEU A 463 10.27 27.41 -0.24
N GLU A 464 8.97 27.46 -0.50
CA GLU A 464 8.45 28.07 -1.73
C GLU A 464 8.63 29.58 -1.73
N GLN A 465 8.41 30.24 -0.59
CA GLN A 465 8.70 31.66 -0.42
C GLN A 465 10.20 31.97 -0.57
N LEU A 466 11.06 31.09 -0.05
CA LEU A 466 12.51 31.21 -0.13
C LEU A 466 13.00 31.11 -1.58
N ARG A 467 12.43 30.20 -2.39
CA ARG A 467 12.69 30.12 -3.84
C ARG A 467 12.33 31.42 -4.58
N MET A 468 11.16 31.99 -4.30
CA MET A 468 10.71 33.23 -4.94
C MET A 468 11.62 34.41 -4.59
N LEU A 469 12.01 34.53 -3.32
CA LEU A 469 12.93 35.57 -2.86
C LEU A 469 14.34 35.38 -3.45
N GLN A 470 14.84 34.14 -3.51
CA GLN A 470 16.11 33.79 -4.14
C GLN A 470 16.14 34.18 -5.62
N GLN A 471 15.08 33.87 -6.37
CA GLN A 471 14.98 34.24 -7.78
C GLN A 471 14.97 35.77 -7.96
N ARG A 472 14.19 36.49 -7.14
CA ARG A 472 14.16 37.95 -7.16
C ARG A 472 15.54 38.57 -6.86
N THR A 473 16.30 38.01 -5.92
CA THR A 473 17.67 38.46 -5.60
C THR A 473 18.65 38.25 -6.77
N LEU A 474 18.45 37.23 -7.61
CA LEU A 474 19.30 36.99 -8.78
C LEU A 474 18.97 37.94 -9.94
N ASP A 475 17.71 38.33 -10.08
CA ASP A 475 17.21 39.11 -11.21
C ASP A 475 17.43 40.63 -11.05
N ASP A 476 17.54 41.14 -9.82
CA ASP A 476 17.81 42.56 -9.56
C ASP A 476 19.28 42.93 -9.80
N ALA A 477 19.51 43.89 -10.72
CA ALA A 477 20.84 44.39 -11.07
C ALA A 477 21.30 45.59 -10.20
N ASP A 478 20.40 46.17 -9.40
CA ASP A 478 20.62 47.42 -8.67
C ASP A 478 20.76 47.19 -7.15
N SER A 479 21.89 47.60 -6.56
CA SER A 479 22.31 47.25 -5.20
C SER A 479 21.46 47.87 -4.09
N SER A 480 20.64 48.88 -4.40
CA SER A 480 19.80 49.60 -3.45
C SER A 480 18.48 48.87 -3.13
N SER A 481 17.82 48.29 -4.16
CA SER A 481 16.60 47.48 -4.05
C SER A 481 16.85 46.07 -3.52
N SER A 482 18.02 45.49 -3.80
CA SER A 482 18.40 44.16 -3.30
C SER A 482 18.50 44.07 -1.78
N SER A 483 18.67 45.20 -1.08
CA SER A 483 18.85 45.21 0.38
C SER A 483 17.60 44.74 1.16
N ALA A 484 16.39 45.02 0.68
CA ALA A 484 15.16 44.59 1.35
C ALA A 484 14.84 43.11 1.09
N ALA A 485 14.99 42.65 -0.15
CA ALA A 485 14.83 41.25 -0.53
C ALA A 485 15.85 40.35 0.18
N ASN A 486 17.12 40.79 0.28
CA ASN A 486 18.16 40.07 1.00
C ASN A 486 17.85 39.96 2.51
N ARG A 487 17.32 41.01 3.14
CA ARG A 487 16.89 40.94 4.55
C ARG A 487 15.73 39.98 4.76
N GLN A 488 14.77 39.94 3.83
CA GLN A 488 13.64 39.00 3.89
C GLN A 488 14.09 37.56 3.67
N LEU A 489 14.98 37.34 2.70
CA LEU A 489 15.60 36.04 2.44
C LEU A 489 16.38 35.55 3.65
N ASP A 490 17.18 36.43 4.28
CA ASP A 490 17.95 36.12 5.47
C ASP A 490 17.05 35.77 6.66
N ALA A 491 15.98 36.54 6.90
CA ALA A 491 15.04 36.30 7.98
C ALA A 491 14.30 34.96 7.79
N LEU A 492 13.77 34.71 6.60
CA LEU A 492 13.02 33.48 6.28
C LEU A 492 13.92 32.24 6.33
N SER A 493 15.15 32.35 5.83
CA SER A 493 16.13 31.26 5.90
C SER A 493 16.50 30.93 7.35
N SER A 494 16.72 31.95 8.19
CA SER A 494 16.97 31.74 9.63
C SER A 494 15.77 31.17 10.38
N GLU A 495 14.55 31.62 10.08
CA GLU A 495 13.32 31.06 10.64
C GLU A 495 13.13 29.59 10.26
N THR A 496 13.34 29.27 8.99
CA THR A 496 13.23 27.90 8.48
C THR A 496 14.25 26.96 9.14
N MET A 497 15.49 27.43 9.32
CA MET A 497 16.50 26.67 10.05
C MET A 497 16.15 26.46 11.54
N ALA A 498 15.54 27.46 12.19
CA ALA A 498 15.06 27.31 13.56
C ALA A 498 13.95 26.26 13.66
N GLN A 499 13.00 26.25 12.71
CA GLN A 499 11.95 25.24 12.62
C GLN A 499 12.52 23.85 12.37
N TYR A 500 13.53 23.71 11.51
CA TYR A 500 14.19 22.42 11.30
C TYR A 500 14.83 21.88 12.59
N ARG A 501 15.54 22.72 13.35
CA ARG A 501 16.12 22.33 14.65
C ARG A 501 15.04 21.87 15.62
N GLU A 502 13.97 22.65 15.73
CA GLU A 502 12.85 22.35 16.63
C GLU A 502 12.18 21.01 16.26
N LEU A 503 11.81 20.83 14.99
CA LEU A 503 11.14 19.60 14.55
C LEU A 503 12.06 18.39 14.65
N THR A 504 13.36 18.54 14.41
CA THR A 504 14.34 17.44 14.59
C THR A 504 14.39 17.01 16.05
N GLU A 505 14.40 17.95 17.00
CA GLU A 505 14.40 17.64 18.43
C GLU A 505 13.07 17.01 18.89
N ARG A 506 11.94 17.48 18.34
CA ARG A 506 10.62 16.90 18.62
C ARG A 506 10.49 15.48 18.08
N VAL A 507 10.95 15.22 16.85
CA VAL A 507 11.02 13.86 16.29
C VAL A 507 11.96 12.98 17.12
N ARG A 508 13.10 13.50 17.56
CA ARG A 508 14.03 12.79 18.45
C ARG A 508 13.35 12.40 19.77
N THR A 509 12.62 13.32 20.38
CA THR A 509 11.89 13.10 21.65
C THR A 509 10.78 12.06 21.46
N VAL A 510 10.04 12.12 20.36
CA VAL A 510 9.03 11.11 20.04
C VAL A 510 9.67 9.73 19.82
N LYS A 511 10.77 9.65 19.06
CA LYS A 511 11.45 8.38 18.76
C LYS A 511 12.16 7.76 19.97
N SER A 512 12.57 8.57 20.96
CA SER A 512 13.19 8.08 22.19
C SER A 512 12.17 7.63 23.25
N SER A 513 10.89 7.94 23.07
CA SER A 513 9.83 7.48 23.97
C SER A 513 9.64 5.96 23.88
N PRO A 514 9.53 5.23 25.01
CA PRO A 514 9.28 3.78 25.03
C PRO A 514 8.01 3.37 24.28
N GLU A 515 7.01 4.24 24.24
CA GLU A 515 5.70 4.01 23.62
C GLU A 515 5.71 4.23 22.09
N ALA A 516 6.80 4.76 21.53
CA ALA A 516 6.97 5.01 20.10
C ALA A 516 6.98 3.72 19.27
N ASN A 517 7.49 2.63 19.86
CA ASN A 517 7.60 1.31 19.23
C ASN A 517 6.33 0.47 19.34
N THR A 518 5.26 0.98 19.94
CA THR A 518 3.98 0.29 19.99
C THR A 518 3.37 0.16 18.58
N PRO A 519 2.66 -0.94 18.26
CA PRO A 519 2.02 -1.12 16.95
C PRO A 519 1.08 0.03 16.55
N LYS A 520 0.51 0.73 17.53
CA LYS A 520 -0.36 1.90 17.34
C LYS A 520 0.42 3.14 16.87
N ASN A 521 1.58 3.42 17.45
CA ASN A 521 2.32 4.68 17.23
C ASN A 521 3.42 4.54 16.16
N LYS A 522 4.03 3.36 16.03
CA LYS A 522 5.16 3.09 15.12
C LYS A 522 4.95 3.56 13.67
N PRO A 523 3.77 3.36 13.03
CA PRO A 523 3.54 3.83 11.66
C PRO A 523 3.52 5.36 11.53
N GLN A 524 3.03 6.05 12.56
CA GLN A 524 2.87 7.51 12.56
C GLN A 524 4.21 8.19 12.83
N VAL A 525 4.97 7.69 13.81
CA VAL A 525 6.34 8.13 14.09
C VAL A 525 7.24 7.93 12.86
N GLY A 526 7.15 6.76 12.22
CA GLY A 526 7.90 6.47 10.99
C GLY A 526 7.46 7.27 9.75
N ARG A 527 6.24 7.83 9.73
CA ARG A 527 5.80 8.72 8.66
C ARG A 527 6.41 10.12 8.84
N VAL A 528 6.30 10.67 10.04
CA VAL A 528 6.80 12.01 10.36
C VAL A 528 8.33 12.08 10.21
N ASP A 529 9.05 11.04 10.64
CA ASP A 529 10.50 10.92 10.42
C ASP A 529 10.89 10.98 8.92
N ARG A 530 10.21 10.19 8.07
CA ARG A 530 10.46 10.19 6.62
C ARG A 530 10.09 11.52 5.97
N ARG A 531 8.99 12.15 6.39
CA ARG A 531 8.55 13.42 5.84
C ARG A 531 9.52 14.55 6.20
N LEU A 532 10.03 14.58 7.42
CA LEU A 532 11.06 15.56 7.82
C LEU A 532 12.36 15.36 7.03
N LYS A 533 12.80 14.10 6.82
CA LYS A 533 13.95 13.77 5.95
C LYS A 533 13.76 14.28 4.53
N GLN A 534 12.57 14.09 3.97
CA GLN A 534 12.24 14.58 2.63
C GLN A 534 12.27 16.11 2.57
N ALA A 535 11.73 16.82 3.57
CA ALA A 535 11.78 18.28 3.64
C ALA A 535 13.24 18.80 3.68
N ILE A 536 14.10 18.19 4.51
CA ILE A 536 15.54 18.53 4.58
C ILE A 536 16.22 18.33 3.22
N GLN A 537 15.95 17.22 2.54
CA GLN A 537 16.49 16.94 1.20
C GLN A 537 16.02 17.97 0.16
N GLN A 538 14.75 18.37 0.21
CA GLN A 538 14.22 19.42 -0.66
C GLN A 538 14.91 20.76 -0.40
N TYR A 539 15.13 21.13 0.86
CA TYR A 539 15.89 22.35 1.20
C TYR A 539 17.32 22.30 0.64
N GLN A 540 18.02 21.17 0.78
CA GLN A 540 19.37 20.99 0.21
C GLN A 540 19.39 21.15 -1.31
N GLN A 541 18.38 20.63 -2.02
CA GLN A 541 18.28 20.79 -3.48
C GLN A 541 18.03 22.24 -3.89
N VAL A 542 17.17 22.95 -3.16
CA VAL A 542 16.87 24.38 -3.40
C VAL A 542 18.11 25.24 -3.20
N GLU A 543 18.79 25.08 -2.07
CA GLU A 543 20.02 25.81 -1.78
C GLU A 543 21.17 25.49 -2.76
N SER A 544 21.32 24.21 -3.14
CA SER A 544 22.32 23.81 -4.15
C SER A 544 22.06 24.49 -5.50
N GLY A 545 20.80 24.54 -5.93
CA GLY A 545 20.39 25.25 -7.14
C GLY A 545 20.69 26.75 -7.06
N PHE A 546 20.39 27.39 -5.92
CA PHE A 546 20.67 28.80 -5.69
C PHE A 546 22.17 29.11 -5.66
N ARG A 547 22.97 28.26 -4.99
CA ARG A 547 24.44 28.34 -4.97
C ARG A 547 25.01 28.34 -6.39
N LYS A 548 24.58 27.40 -7.23
CA LYS A 548 25.03 27.29 -8.63
C LYS A 548 24.70 28.55 -9.44
N ARG A 549 23.46 29.04 -9.37
CA ARG A 549 23.05 30.26 -10.10
C ARG A 549 23.81 31.51 -9.63
N THR A 550 24.10 31.60 -8.33
CA THR A 550 24.91 32.68 -7.74
C THR A 550 26.35 32.63 -8.25
N GLN A 551 26.96 31.44 -8.31
CA GLN A 551 28.29 31.22 -8.89
C GLN A 551 28.34 31.61 -10.37
N ASP A 552 27.34 31.21 -11.15
CA ASP A 552 27.25 31.58 -12.58
C ASP A 552 27.15 33.10 -12.76
N GLN A 553 26.39 33.79 -11.89
CA GLN A 553 26.27 35.25 -11.92
C GLN A 553 27.59 35.94 -11.54
N MET A 554 28.31 35.44 -10.54
CA MET A 554 29.64 35.94 -10.19
C MET A 554 30.64 35.74 -11.33
N ALA A 555 30.63 34.57 -11.98
CA ALA A 555 31.46 34.28 -13.14
C ALA A 555 31.19 35.23 -14.32
N ARG A 556 29.92 35.61 -14.54
CA ARG A 556 29.55 36.63 -15.54
C ARG A 556 30.09 38.02 -15.17
N GLN A 557 29.93 38.44 -13.92
CA GLN A 557 30.43 39.73 -13.45
C GLN A 557 31.96 39.83 -13.47
N TYR A 558 32.65 38.73 -13.18
CA TYR A 558 34.10 38.61 -13.31
C TYR A 558 34.56 38.86 -14.75
N ARG A 559 33.93 38.19 -15.73
CA ARG A 559 34.24 38.33 -17.16
C ARG A 559 33.93 39.73 -17.71
N ILE A 560 32.97 40.47 -17.12
CA ILE A 560 32.68 41.86 -17.50
C ILE A 560 33.84 42.80 -17.15
N VAL A 561 34.51 42.54 -16.02
CA VAL A 561 35.68 43.32 -15.57
C VAL A 561 36.94 42.87 -16.29
N ARG A 562 37.13 41.56 -16.48
CA ARG A 562 38.30 40.94 -17.12
C ARG A 562 37.88 39.98 -18.25
N PRO A 563 37.67 40.49 -19.48
CA PRO A 563 37.17 39.68 -20.60
C PRO A 563 38.13 38.60 -21.10
N ASP A 564 39.43 38.74 -20.81
CA ASP A 564 40.52 37.85 -21.21
C ASP A 564 40.83 36.73 -20.20
N ALA A 565 40.07 36.65 -19.10
CA ALA A 565 40.28 35.65 -18.06
C ALA A 565 40.02 34.22 -18.56
N SER A 566 40.91 33.30 -18.21
CA SER A 566 40.74 31.87 -18.55
C SER A 566 39.63 31.22 -17.71
N GLU A 567 39.00 30.14 -18.22
CA GLU A 567 37.96 29.41 -17.49
C GLU A 567 38.42 28.90 -16.12
N GLN A 568 39.69 28.51 -16.00
CA GLN A 568 40.29 28.06 -14.74
C GLN A 568 40.46 29.21 -13.74
N GLU A 569 40.80 30.41 -14.24
CA GLU A 569 40.93 31.61 -13.43
C GLU A 569 39.57 32.11 -12.93
N VAL A 570 38.54 32.11 -13.78
CA VAL A 570 37.17 32.47 -13.40
C VAL A 570 36.63 31.50 -12.35
N ARG A 571 36.87 30.20 -12.53
CA ARG A 571 36.46 29.18 -11.56
C ARG A 571 37.17 29.36 -10.22
N ALA A 572 38.49 29.55 -10.22
CA ALA A 572 39.25 29.78 -8.99
C ALA A 572 38.78 31.04 -8.25
N ALA A 573 38.43 32.11 -8.97
CA ALA A 573 37.94 33.35 -8.36
C ALA A 573 36.51 33.25 -7.79
N VAL A 574 35.71 32.28 -8.23
CA VAL A 574 34.31 32.08 -7.78
C VAL A 574 34.21 30.98 -6.72
N GLU A 575 35.08 29.97 -6.76
CA GLU A 575 35.06 28.81 -5.86
C GLU A 575 35.99 28.96 -4.64
N ASP A 576 37.04 29.77 -4.72
CA ASP A 576 37.99 29.93 -3.61
C ASP A 576 37.50 30.96 -2.57
N THR A 577 36.75 30.45 -1.58
CA THR A 577 36.13 31.22 -0.49
C THR A 577 37.12 32.05 0.32
N SER A 578 38.40 31.68 0.31
CA SER A 578 39.47 32.29 1.12
C SER A 578 40.17 33.49 0.46
N ASN A 579 40.01 33.67 -0.85
CA ASN A 579 40.86 34.52 -1.67
C ASN A 579 40.17 35.81 -2.19
N ASN A 580 39.53 36.56 -1.28
CA ASN A 580 39.00 37.92 -1.56
C ASN A 580 40.06 38.90 -2.14
N GLN A 581 41.35 38.59 -2.01
CA GLN A 581 42.46 39.33 -2.60
C GLN A 581 42.58 39.16 -4.12
N VAL A 582 42.21 38.02 -4.70
CA VAL A 582 42.38 37.75 -6.14
C VAL A 582 41.50 38.66 -6.99
N PHE A 583 40.26 38.89 -6.56
CA PHE A 583 39.35 39.81 -7.25
C PHE A 583 39.76 41.28 -7.08
N SER A 584 40.24 41.67 -5.89
CA SER A 584 40.70 43.05 -5.66
C SER A 584 42.01 43.37 -6.40
N GLN A 585 42.87 42.38 -6.62
CA GLN A 585 44.10 42.50 -7.40
C GLN A 585 43.84 42.56 -8.92
N ALA A 586 42.83 41.85 -9.42
CA ALA A 586 42.39 41.93 -10.81
C ALA A 586 41.85 43.33 -11.19
N LEU A 587 41.23 44.04 -10.23
CA LEU A 587 40.70 45.39 -10.45
C LEU A 587 41.80 46.47 -10.56
N MET A 588 42.96 46.26 -9.92
CA MET A 588 44.09 47.19 -9.98
C MET A 588 44.75 47.25 -11.37
N GLN A 589 44.51 46.24 -12.22
CA GLN A 589 45.06 46.15 -13.57
C GLN A 589 44.11 46.72 -14.65
N SER A 590 42.90 47.16 -14.28
CA SER A 590 41.88 47.62 -15.22
C SER A 590 41.69 49.14 -15.19
N ASP A 591 41.75 49.80 -16.35
CA ASP A 591 41.60 51.27 -16.51
C ASP A 591 40.17 51.81 -16.21
N ARG A 592 39.25 50.97 -15.71
CA ARG A 592 37.82 51.30 -15.52
C ARG A 592 37.43 51.43 -14.05
N GLN A 593 38.07 52.35 -13.32
CA GLN A 593 37.90 52.53 -11.85
C GLN A 593 36.45 52.65 -11.35
N GLY A 594 35.53 53.29 -12.10
CA GLY A 594 34.14 53.49 -11.65
C GLY A 594 33.24 52.24 -11.70
N ARG A 595 33.32 51.47 -12.80
CA ARG A 595 32.54 50.22 -12.97
C ARG A 595 33.14 49.05 -12.20
N ALA A 596 34.46 49.07 -12.02
CA ALA A 596 35.22 48.13 -11.21
C ALA A 596 34.76 48.10 -9.73
N ARG A 597 34.51 49.27 -9.12
CA ARG A 597 34.10 49.35 -7.71
C ARG A 597 32.68 48.83 -7.44
N ALA A 598 31.72 49.11 -8.33
CA ALA A 598 30.36 48.59 -8.21
C ALA A 598 30.30 47.06 -8.41
N ALA A 599 31.05 46.54 -9.38
CA ALA A 599 31.21 45.11 -9.60
C ALA A 599 31.87 44.41 -8.39
N LEU A 600 32.89 45.03 -7.78
CA LEU A 600 33.54 44.54 -6.56
C LEU A 600 32.57 44.40 -5.40
N SER A 601 31.78 45.44 -5.10
CA SER A 601 30.81 45.38 -4.00
C SER A 601 29.79 44.27 -4.24
N ALA A 602 29.26 44.15 -5.47
CA ALA A 602 28.30 43.12 -5.83
C ALA A 602 28.87 41.70 -5.75
N VAL A 603 30.15 41.51 -6.10
CA VAL A 603 30.84 40.21 -5.96
C VAL A 603 31.10 39.89 -4.48
N GLN A 604 31.53 40.86 -3.67
CA GLN A 604 31.74 40.67 -2.24
C GLN A 604 30.45 40.33 -1.49
N ASP A 605 29.32 40.97 -1.84
CA ASP A 605 28.05 40.69 -1.18
C ASP A 605 27.48 39.32 -1.58
N ARG A 606 27.65 38.90 -2.85
CA ARG A 606 27.31 37.52 -3.29
C ARG A 606 28.21 36.48 -2.63
N HIS A 607 29.49 36.79 -2.42
CA HIS A 607 30.42 35.92 -1.71
C HIS A 607 29.97 35.65 -0.28
N LYS A 608 29.55 36.69 0.46
CA LYS A 608 29.01 36.54 1.81
C LYS A 608 27.76 35.65 1.83
N ALA A 609 26.90 35.77 0.83
CA ALA A 609 25.73 34.91 0.70
C ALA A 609 26.12 33.44 0.45
N LEU A 610 27.11 33.16 -0.41
CA LEU A 610 27.62 31.80 -0.66
C LEU A 610 28.16 31.14 0.62
N VAL A 611 28.96 31.87 1.42
CA VAL A 611 29.49 31.37 2.70
C VAL A 611 28.36 30.97 3.64
N LYS A 612 27.30 31.77 3.72
CA LYS A 612 26.15 31.51 4.58
C LYS A 612 25.39 30.25 4.13
N ILE A 613 25.19 30.06 2.83
CA ILE A 613 24.57 28.84 2.27
C ILE A 613 25.41 27.61 2.64
N GLU A 614 26.73 27.70 2.50
CA GLU A 614 27.64 26.59 2.84
C GLU A 614 27.57 26.22 4.32
N GLN A 615 27.54 27.21 5.23
CA GLN A 615 27.34 26.98 6.66
C GLN A 615 26.01 26.27 6.95
N GLN A 616 24.92 26.70 6.30
CA GLN A 616 23.60 26.10 6.48
C GLN A 616 23.52 24.67 5.90
N MET A 617 24.20 24.41 4.78
CA MET A 617 24.28 23.06 4.20
C MET A 617 25.01 22.07 5.10
N VAL A 618 26.10 22.50 5.72
CA VAL A 618 26.83 21.69 6.70
C VAL A 618 25.96 21.41 7.92
N GLU A 619 25.28 22.43 8.43
CA GLU A 619 24.37 22.28 9.57
C GLU A 619 23.21 21.31 9.28
N LEU A 620 22.57 21.44 8.12
CA LEU A 620 21.49 20.53 7.71
C LEU A 620 21.99 19.09 7.51
N SER A 621 23.21 18.92 6.99
CA SER A 621 23.84 17.61 6.89
C SER A 621 24.08 17.00 8.28
N GLN A 622 24.45 17.80 9.28
CA GLN A 622 24.60 17.32 10.66
C GLN A 622 23.25 16.90 11.25
N LEU A 623 22.20 17.73 11.11
CA LEU A 623 20.85 17.39 11.58
C LEU A 623 20.32 16.10 10.91
N PHE A 624 20.63 15.91 9.62
CA PHE A 624 20.28 14.70 8.88
C PHE A 624 21.01 13.46 9.42
N GLN A 625 22.33 13.57 9.64
CA GLN A 625 23.14 12.49 10.21
C GLN A 625 22.72 12.13 11.65
N ASP A 626 22.46 13.13 12.49
CA ASP A 626 22.02 12.93 13.86
C ASP A 626 20.70 12.13 13.93
N MET A 627 19.80 12.34 12.96
CA MET A 627 18.56 11.57 12.86
C MET A 627 18.77 10.13 12.38
N ASP A 628 19.82 9.85 11.60
CA ASP A 628 20.20 8.51 11.14
C ASP A 628 20.96 7.72 12.21
N THR A 629 21.76 8.36 13.07
CA THR A 629 22.45 7.68 14.18
C THR A 629 21.49 7.09 15.23
N LEU A 630 20.28 7.64 15.35
CA LEU A 630 19.21 7.09 16.20
C LEU A 630 18.55 5.83 15.63
N VAL A 631 18.67 5.58 14.31
CA VAL A 631 18.23 4.32 13.69
C VAL A 631 19.21 3.18 14.02
N VAL A 632 20.50 3.50 14.13
CA VAL A 632 21.57 2.53 14.43
C VAL A 632 21.56 2.09 15.91
N GLN A 633 21.26 2.99 16.86
CA GLN A 633 21.20 2.61 18.28
C GLN A 633 20.00 1.71 18.65
N GLN A 634 18.94 1.65 17.82
CA GLN A 634 17.82 0.74 18.06
C GLN A 634 18.06 -0.69 17.56
N GLU A 635 19.03 -0.95 16.67
CA GLU A 635 19.35 -2.35 16.28
C GLU A 635 20.01 -3.14 17.42
N VAL A 636 20.68 -2.46 18.36
CA VAL A 636 21.40 -3.10 19.49
C VAL A 636 20.58 -3.19 20.78
N ALA A 637 19.52 -2.38 20.94
CA ALA A 637 18.65 -2.43 22.14
C ALA A 637 17.43 -3.37 21.99
N VAL A 638 17.26 -4.01 20.82
CA VAL A 638 16.21 -5.04 20.61
C VAL A 638 16.57 -6.35 21.31
N THR A 639 17.84 -6.61 21.62
CA THR A 639 18.28 -7.82 22.35
C THR A 639 17.95 -7.80 23.85
N GLN A 640 17.49 -6.68 24.42
CA GLN A 640 16.97 -6.65 25.82
C GLN A 640 15.45 -6.62 25.92
N ILE A 641 14.73 -6.55 24.80
CA ILE A 641 13.27 -6.76 24.77
C ILE A 641 12.92 -8.25 24.71
N GLU A 642 13.89 -9.11 24.36
CA GLU A 642 13.73 -10.57 24.49
C GLU A 642 13.53 -11.00 25.96
N GLN A 643 14.15 -10.32 26.95
CA GLN A 643 13.99 -10.67 28.36
C GLN A 643 12.73 -10.12 29.03
N LYS A 644 12.12 -9.03 28.54
CA LYS A 644 10.81 -8.56 29.03
C LYS A 644 9.62 -9.10 28.24
N GLY A 645 9.83 -9.58 27.01
CA GLY A 645 8.88 -10.45 26.33
C GLY A 645 8.67 -11.77 27.07
N GLU A 646 9.69 -12.26 27.77
CA GLU A 646 9.65 -13.49 28.57
C GLU A 646 8.75 -13.37 29.82
N GLU A 647 8.67 -12.20 30.48
CA GLU A 647 7.75 -11.99 31.62
C GLU A 647 6.28 -11.81 31.17
N VAL A 648 6.05 -11.31 29.95
CA VAL A 648 4.72 -11.23 29.34
C VAL A 648 4.25 -12.62 28.89
N VAL A 649 5.16 -13.45 28.36
CA VAL A 649 4.90 -14.86 28.07
C VAL A 649 4.70 -15.65 29.38
N GLU A 650 5.45 -15.39 30.45
CA GLU A 650 5.26 -16.09 31.74
C GLU A 650 3.93 -15.74 32.41
N ASN A 651 3.43 -14.50 32.28
CA ASN A 651 2.10 -14.12 32.77
C ASN A 651 0.96 -14.59 31.83
N LEU A 652 1.21 -14.72 30.52
CA LEU A 652 0.28 -15.34 29.57
C LEU A 652 0.22 -16.86 29.72
N ASP A 653 1.33 -17.50 30.07
CA ASP A 653 1.43 -18.94 30.31
C ASP A 653 0.83 -19.30 31.67
N LYS A 654 1.07 -18.51 32.73
CA LYS A 654 0.32 -18.63 34.01
C LYS A 654 -1.18 -18.35 33.80
N GLY A 655 -1.54 -17.39 32.94
CA GLY A 655 -2.93 -17.13 32.54
C GLY A 655 -3.55 -18.31 31.75
N ASN A 656 -2.79 -18.93 30.85
CA ASN A 656 -3.23 -20.12 30.11
C ASN A 656 -3.29 -21.38 30.99
N GLU A 657 -2.41 -21.54 31.97
CA GLU A 657 -2.50 -22.58 32.99
C GLU A 657 -3.73 -22.38 33.88
N GLU A 658 -4.02 -21.16 34.32
CA GLU A 658 -5.22 -20.88 35.12
C GLU A 658 -6.52 -21.04 34.29
N ILE A 659 -6.52 -20.68 33.00
CA ILE A 659 -7.64 -20.97 32.09
C ILE A 659 -7.78 -22.48 31.86
N GLY A 660 -6.67 -23.22 31.74
CA GLY A 660 -6.65 -24.67 31.63
C GLY A 660 -7.18 -25.36 32.90
N VAL A 661 -6.80 -24.89 34.09
CA VAL A 661 -7.29 -25.34 35.39
C VAL A 661 -8.76 -24.95 35.57
N ALA A 662 -9.19 -23.78 35.12
CA ALA A 662 -10.59 -23.35 35.15
C ALA A 662 -11.47 -24.20 34.23
N VAL A 663 -11.00 -24.57 33.03
CA VAL A 663 -11.72 -25.46 32.10
C VAL A 663 -11.77 -26.90 32.63
N ASN A 664 -10.67 -27.42 33.17
CA ASN A 664 -10.65 -28.77 33.78
C ASN A 664 -11.47 -28.84 35.07
N THR A 665 -11.48 -27.78 35.88
CA THR A 665 -12.32 -27.67 37.07
C THR A 665 -13.79 -27.49 36.70
N ALA A 666 -14.12 -26.72 35.66
CA ALA A 666 -15.49 -26.61 35.14
C ALA A 666 -16.00 -27.93 34.53
N ARG A 667 -15.13 -28.74 33.91
CA ARG A 667 -15.48 -30.09 33.42
C ARG A 667 -15.62 -31.10 34.56
N LYS A 668 -14.75 -31.06 35.58
CA LYS A 668 -14.84 -31.92 36.78
C LYS A 668 -16.05 -31.57 37.67
N THR A 669 -16.39 -30.28 37.81
CA THR A 669 -17.57 -29.82 38.55
C THR A 669 -18.86 -30.29 37.89
N ARG A 670 -18.92 -30.33 36.55
CA ARG A 670 -20.05 -30.95 35.84
C ARG A 670 -20.17 -32.44 36.16
N LYS A 671 -19.08 -33.22 36.10
CA LYS A 671 -19.11 -34.66 36.49
C LYS A 671 -19.47 -34.89 37.96
N LYS A 672 -18.96 -34.06 38.89
CA LYS A 672 -19.29 -34.15 40.32
C LYS A 672 -20.74 -33.79 40.64
N LYS A 673 -21.35 -32.86 39.89
CA LYS A 673 -22.80 -32.56 40.01
C LYS A 673 -23.67 -33.78 39.64
N TRP A 674 -23.29 -34.53 38.60
CA TRP A 674 -24.00 -35.76 38.22
C TRP A 674 -23.79 -36.90 39.23
N ILE A 675 -22.60 -37.02 39.83
CA ILE A 675 -22.34 -38.01 40.90
C ILE A 675 -23.14 -37.66 42.17
N CYS A 676 -23.20 -36.37 42.55
CA CYS A 676 -23.98 -35.90 43.69
C CYS A 676 -25.49 -36.12 43.47
N LEU A 677 -26.00 -35.84 42.26
CA LEU A 677 -27.37 -36.17 41.87
C LEU A 677 -27.64 -37.68 42.03
N GLY A 678 -26.72 -38.54 41.60
CA GLY A 678 -26.83 -40.00 41.78
C GLY A 678 -26.88 -40.44 43.25
N ILE A 679 -26.07 -39.83 44.11
CA ILE A 679 -26.08 -40.11 45.57
C ILE A 679 -27.40 -39.64 46.19
N CYS A 680 -27.91 -38.47 45.82
CA CYS A 680 -29.20 -37.97 46.31
C CYS A 680 -30.36 -38.90 45.90
N VAL A 681 -30.35 -39.42 44.67
CA VAL A 681 -31.35 -40.40 44.21
C VAL A 681 -31.22 -41.70 44.99
N ALA A 682 -29.99 -42.18 45.26
CA ALA A 682 -29.78 -43.39 46.06
C ALA A 682 -30.27 -43.22 47.51
N ILE A 683 -30.01 -42.07 48.14
CA ILE A 683 -30.52 -41.76 49.49
C ILE A 683 -32.05 -41.70 49.49
N LEU A 684 -32.67 -41.13 48.46
CA LEU A 684 -34.13 -41.12 48.32
C LEU A 684 -34.71 -42.53 48.24
N VAL A 685 -34.06 -43.43 47.48
CA VAL A 685 -34.47 -44.85 47.40
C VAL A 685 -34.34 -45.53 48.77
N VAL A 686 -33.26 -45.28 49.52
CA VAL A 686 -33.08 -45.82 50.88
C VAL A 686 -34.13 -45.29 51.85
N ILE A 687 -34.45 -43.99 51.80
CA ILE A 687 -35.52 -43.40 52.62
C ILE A 687 -36.87 -44.03 52.28
N ILE A 688 -37.19 -44.24 51.00
CA ILE A 688 -38.42 -44.92 50.59
C ILE A 688 -38.46 -46.34 51.16
N ILE A 689 -37.35 -47.09 51.11
CA ILE A 689 -37.26 -48.43 51.70
C ILE A 689 -37.45 -48.38 53.22
N ILE A 690 -36.83 -47.43 53.93
CA ILE A 690 -36.99 -47.27 55.38
C ILE A 690 -38.41 -46.88 55.74
N VAL A 691 -39.07 -46.01 54.97
CA VAL A 691 -40.48 -45.63 55.17
C VAL A 691 -41.39 -46.82 54.90
N LEU A 692 -41.13 -47.61 53.87
CA LEU A 692 -41.86 -48.85 53.60
C LEU A 692 -41.69 -49.85 54.75
N ILE A 693 -40.46 -50.05 55.24
CA ILE A 693 -40.19 -50.90 56.42
C ILE A 693 -40.88 -50.32 57.67
N TYR A 694 -40.81 -49.01 57.92
CA TYR A 694 -41.44 -48.36 59.07
C TYR A 694 -42.97 -48.48 59.03
N ILE A 695 -43.58 -48.31 57.85
CA ILE A 695 -45.02 -48.48 57.67
C ILE A 695 -45.42 -49.95 57.87
N PHE A 696 -44.63 -50.90 57.36
CA PHE A 696 -44.95 -52.33 57.44
C PHE A 696 -44.57 -52.99 58.78
N VAL A 697 -43.60 -52.44 59.52
CA VAL A 697 -43.05 -53.02 60.77
C VAL A 697 -43.47 -52.25 62.01
N ILE A 698 -43.57 -50.90 61.97
CA ILE A 698 -43.79 -50.07 63.18
C ILE A 698 -45.20 -49.46 63.22
N ARG A 699 -45.81 -49.09 62.08
CA ARG A 699 -47.24 -48.71 62.08
C ARG A 699 -48.20 -49.89 62.26
N GLY A 700 -47.67 -51.12 62.33
CA GLY A 700 -48.36 -52.30 62.84
C GLY A 700 -48.32 -52.45 64.37
N GLN A 701 -47.57 -51.63 65.11
CA GLN A 701 -47.43 -51.72 66.57
C GLN A 701 -47.23 -50.33 67.22
N ASN A 702 -48.33 -49.60 67.43
CA ASN A 702 -48.72 -49.00 68.72
C ASN A 702 -49.62 -47.77 68.55
N THR A 703 -50.90 -48.06 68.66
CA THR A 703 -51.96 -47.14 69.07
C THR A 703 -51.88 -46.94 70.59
N GLY A 704 -52.07 -45.69 71.05
CA GLY A 704 -52.23 -45.33 72.46
C GLY A 704 -51.04 -44.51 72.95
N GLY A 705 -51.08 -43.18 73.03
CA GLY A 705 -52.18 -42.30 73.38
C GLY A 705 -51.92 -41.78 74.79
N ASN A 706 -51.51 -40.52 74.94
CA ASN A 706 -51.94 -39.75 76.09
C ASN A 706 -51.85 -38.24 75.85
N ASN A 707 -52.87 -37.57 76.39
CA ASN A 707 -53.28 -36.19 76.18
C ASN A 707 -52.66 -35.20 77.17
N ASN A 708 -52.83 -33.92 76.82
CA ASN A 708 -52.86 -32.72 77.67
C ASN A 708 -51.51 -32.06 77.99
N ASN A 709 -51.28 -30.84 77.49
CA ASN A 709 -51.79 -29.63 78.15
C ASN A 709 -51.49 -28.32 77.41
N ASN A 710 -52.49 -27.44 77.47
CA ASN A 710 -52.55 -25.98 77.33
C ASN A 710 -51.25 -25.15 77.30
N GLY A 711 -51.29 -24.09 76.48
CA GLY A 711 -50.99 -22.75 76.97
C GLY A 711 -50.01 -21.91 76.15
N GLY A 712 -50.51 -20.81 75.57
CA GLY A 712 -49.94 -19.48 75.81
C GLY A 712 -48.74 -18.99 74.98
N LYS A 713 -49.06 -18.18 73.96
CA LYS A 713 -48.54 -16.81 73.69
C LYS A 713 -47.01 -16.54 73.57
N ARG A 714 -46.69 -15.93 72.40
CA ARG A 714 -45.80 -14.75 72.13
C ARG A 714 -44.29 -14.94 72.42
N ALA A 715 -43.33 -14.40 71.69
CA ALA A 715 -43.16 -13.53 70.51
C ALA A 715 -41.74 -13.89 69.95
N ILE A 716 -41.24 -13.51 68.77
CA ILE A 716 -40.77 -12.19 68.34
C ILE A 716 -40.32 -12.36 66.87
N GLU A 717 -40.95 -11.61 65.98
CA GLU A 717 -40.38 -10.75 64.93
C GLU A 717 -38.97 -11.07 64.34
N ILE A 718 -38.88 -11.21 63.01
CA ILE A 718 -38.19 -10.26 62.09
C ILE A 718 -38.12 -10.88 60.68
N THR A 719 -38.98 -10.36 59.82
CA THR A 719 -38.74 -9.88 58.45
C THR A 719 -37.75 -10.63 57.53
N ALA A 720 -38.27 -11.50 56.67
CA ALA A 720 -37.81 -11.63 55.28
C ALA A 720 -38.97 -12.07 54.37
N ARG A 721 -39.44 -11.09 53.57
CA ARG A 721 -40.20 -11.22 52.31
C ARG A 721 -39.90 -12.54 51.57
N ALA A 722 -40.86 -13.41 51.23
CA ALA A 722 -42.02 -13.20 50.33
C ALA A 722 -41.56 -12.60 48.98
N LEU A 723 -41.59 -13.25 47.82
CA LEU A 723 -42.42 -14.32 47.32
C LEU A 723 -41.74 -14.91 46.06
N LEU A 724 -41.73 -16.24 45.95
CA LEU A 724 -42.13 -16.92 44.70
C LEU A 724 -43.39 -17.71 45.06
N PRO A 725 -44.45 -17.62 44.25
CA PRO A 725 -45.11 -18.86 43.89
C PRO A 725 -45.47 -18.90 42.40
N ASN A 726 -45.23 -20.06 41.79
CA ASN A 726 -46.29 -20.90 41.20
C ASN A 726 -45.66 -21.87 40.17
N LEU A 727 -45.47 -23.12 40.60
CA LEU A 727 -45.34 -24.28 39.72
C LEU A 727 -46.15 -25.41 40.36
N ASP A 728 -47.45 -25.40 40.11
CA ASP A 728 -48.33 -26.56 40.23
C ASP A 728 -49.16 -26.63 38.95
N ALA A 729 -48.68 -27.38 37.97
CA ALA A 729 -49.50 -28.05 36.95
C ALA A 729 -48.63 -28.95 36.07
N ARG A 730 -49.11 -30.19 35.88
CA ARG A 730 -48.69 -31.21 34.91
C ARG A 730 -47.52 -32.12 35.28
N ALA A 731 -47.74 -32.90 36.35
CA ALA A 731 -47.43 -34.32 36.33
C ALA A 731 -48.58 -35.08 35.66
N ALA A 732 -48.44 -35.43 34.38
CA ALA A 732 -49.23 -36.48 33.68
C ALA A 732 -48.80 -36.56 32.20
N GLU A 733 -47.63 -37.13 31.89
CA GLU A 733 -47.32 -37.62 30.53
C GLU A 733 -46.04 -38.49 30.41
N SER A 734 -45.50 -39.04 31.51
CA SER A 734 -44.22 -39.78 31.48
C SER A 734 -44.32 -41.29 31.70
N GLN A 735 -45.51 -41.89 31.57
CA GLN A 735 -45.69 -43.35 31.74
C GLN A 735 -45.89 -44.14 30.43
N ASP A 736 -46.19 -43.51 29.29
CA ASP A 736 -46.41 -44.26 28.03
C ASP A 736 -45.10 -44.55 27.25
N HIS A 737 -44.15 -43.62 27.20
CA HIS A 737 -42.96 -43.75 26.34
C HIS A 737 -41.94 -44.82 26.77
N LEU A 738 -41.94 -45.24 28.04
CA LEU A 738 -41.01 -46.26 28.54
C LEU A 738 -41.45 -47.69 28.21
N SER A 739 -42.73 -47.91 27.90
CA SER A 739 -43.26 -49.22 27.51
C SER A 739 -43.03 -49.55 26.03
N GLU A 740 -42.86 -48.52 25.19
CA GLU A 740 -42.66 -48.62 23.75
C GLU A 740 -41.19 -48.92 23.35
N LEU A 741 -40.23 -48.38 24.12
CA LEU A 741 -38.80 -48.65 23.94
C LEU A 741 -38.39 -50.08 24.30
N ALA A 742 -39.10 -50.74 25.22
CA ALA A 742 -38.83 -52.13 25.60
C ALA A 742 -39.27 -53.15 24.54
N ARG A 743 -40.18 -52.77 23.63
CA ARG A 743 -40.64 -53.61 22.51
C ARG A 743 -39.71 -53.54 21.28
N LEU A 744 -38.99 -52.44 21.09
CA LEU A 744 -38.08 -52.24 19.95
C LEU A 744 -36.72 -52.93 20.10
N MET A 745 -36.33 -53.37 21.30
CA MET A 745 -35.04 -54.04 21.55
C MET A 745 -35.06 -55.57 21.40
N LYS A 746 -36.20 -56.19 21.02
CA LYS A 746 -36.31 -57.66 20.99
C LYS A 746 -36.19 -58.31 19.60
N ASP A 747 -36.19 -57.55 18.51
CA ASP A 747 -36.13 -58.10 17.15
C ASP A 747 -35.07 -57.39 16.28
N ARG A 748 -33.84 -57.91 16.29
CA ARG A 748 -33.03 -58.23 15.09
C ARG A 748 -31.57 -58.50 15.47
N VAL A 749 -31.27 -59.80 15.51
CA VAL A 749 -29.93 -60.39 15.43
C VAL A 749 -29.85 -61.07 14.07
N HIS A 750 -28.93 -60.64 13.19
CA HIS A 750 -28.08 -61.50 12.33
C HIS A 750 -27.23 -60.69 11.34
N LEU A 751 -25.91 -60.80 11.50
CA LEU A 751 -24.88 -60.49 10.50
C LEU A 751 -24.82 -61.59 9.43
N PRO A 752 -24.24 -61.30 8.26
CA PRO A 752 -23.17 -62.19 7.78
C PRO A 752 -21.92 -61.49 7.23
N GLN A 753 -20.79 -62.03 7.69
CA GLN A 753 -19.45 -62.26 7.12
C GLN A 753 -18.94 -61.48 5.89
N ILE A 754 -17.71 -60.96 6.07
CA ILE A 754 -16.74 -60.64 5.02
C ILE A 754 -16.00 -61.93 4.61
N ALA A 755 -15.95 -62.21 3.31
CA ALA A 755 -15.01 -63.15 2.69
C ALA A 755 -13.89 -62.38 1.99
N ARG A 756 -12.66 -62.90 2.10
CA ARG A 756 -11.43 -62.39 1.47
C ARG A 756 -11.49 -62.51 -0.06
N GLN A 757 -10.98 -61.49 -0.75
CA GLN A 757 -9.95 -61.60 -1.79
C GLN A 757 -9.23 -60.26 -1.94
#